data_AF-A0A8X8YXP9-F1
#
_entry.id   AF-A0A8X8YXP9-F1
#
_cell.length_a   1.000
_cell.length_b   1.000
_cell.length_c   1.000
_cell.angle_alpha   90.00
_cell.angle_beta   90.00
_cell.angle_gamma   90.00
#
_symmetry.space_group_name_H-M   'P 1'
#
loop_
_entity.id
_entity.type
_entity.pdbx_description
1 polymer ?
#
loop_
_entity_poly.entity_id
_entity_poly.type
_entity_poly.pdbx_seq_one_letter_code
_entity_poly.pdbx_strand_id
1 'polypeptide(L)'
;MELHIKVAQAVHVLNHDSQSCNRVAANQWLVQFQQSDAAWEIATSILTSHHHHPFLSDYEVEFFAAQILKRKIQNECHNLQGGAKDALLNALLVAAKRFTPGPPQLLTQICLALSTLILHAAEDGKPIEKLFYSLQNLQSQDNGNAAVLEMLTVLPEIIEDQNGDFSVSSARRKEYGQELLAQTPTVLEFLMQQIGEGVGSHDRSRKILRCLLSWVRAGCFCEIPPGFLPAHPLFNFVFSSLQVASSFELAVEVLVELVSRHEGLPQVLLCRIGFLKEALLFPALKSGDKKVIGGLASLMSEIGQAAPFLIVEANTEALELGHALLSCAAFPSEDWEIVDSTLQFWCSLSGHIIALEVENAEYKKKLQERFSPIFSALVDALLFRVQVNDTFDENGRTIELPSGLEQFRMNLVELLVDICQLLGPALFIQKIFLRDWIPTSMHISWREVEAKLFVLNAVSEVVLKEEHPFDISVIMDLVMILSSKSSEDLRGFMCLVYKALADVIGSYAKWIPTSQTNTRPLISQLPLCTACNAIITWVQPAMFRLFFAAGITQPFCSSACAFGFRKFCEEAAAVMHEPSNLEILIWIGEGLEDRKLPLEEENEVVGAISLILCTVSDKMLMHNMFARLLSPSYATVGKLINEDHGHALRHNPSIYTHLVTTAGRGLNRIGTVFSYLASHLSVDLGPDESIFVLLEAFWPMLEKLLISDHIESGSLSTAVCRALTLAIQASGFNNFVRFAGHNFGPLLPQVLDSISANFLKFSSHECYMRTASVIVEEFGCKEEYGSLFMSTFERFTCSPSVMALTSSYICDQEPDLVEAYTNFASVYVRSCPKEILAASGSLFEVSLPKAGISCTALHRGAALSAMSYMNCFLEMSIGVLVEADASIPGRSVQDMVMRVISICGEGLISNLVYALLGVSAMSRVHKCATILQQLGAMCSLSERREWKGVVCWEMLQRWLYSALHTLPGEYLKAGEVECLVPNWMKGVAAAASDRLDMEMNSHMRGKGGRHLKRLLRDFANNHRNLTS
;
A
#
# COMPACT_ATOMS: atom_id res chain seq x y z
N MET A 1 18.21 45.80 24.73
CA MET A 1 17.89 45.45 26.14
C MET A 1 16.40 45.14 26.32
N GLU A 2 15.48 45.97 25.82
CA GLU A 2 14.02 45.74 25.96
C GLU A 2 13.49 44.47 25.26
N LEU A 3 14.02 44.14 24.06
CA LEU A 3 13.64 42.93 23.31
C LEU A 3 14.10 41.62 23.97
N HIS A 4 15.28 41.60 24.62
CA HIS A 4 15.76 40.41 25.35
C HIS A 4 14.79 40.01 26.47
N ILE A 5 14.28 41.01 27.20
CA ILE A 5 13.34 40.80 28.30
C ILE A 5 12.00 40.31 27.77
N LYS A 6 11.53 40.85 26.63
CA LYS A 6 10.29 40.38 25.97
C LYS A 6 10.40 38.93 25.47
N VAL A 7 11.54 38.52 24.92
CA VAL A 7 11.77 37.12 24.51
C VAL A 7 11.77 36.19 25.71
N ALA A 8 12.50 36.54 26.79
CA ALA A 8 12.53 35.73 28.00
C ALA A 8 11.13 35.58 28.65
N GLN A 9 10.34 36.67 28.68
CA GLN A 9 8.96 36.65 29.17
C GLN A 9 8.04 35.79 28.30
N ALA A 10 8.16 35.88 26.97
CA ALA A 10 7.35 35.09 26.04
C ALA A 10 7.66 33.58 26.14
N VAL A 11 8.92 33.20 26.28
CA VAL A 11 9.33 31.79 26.51
C VAL A 11 8.79 31.27 27.84
N HIS A 12 8.86 32.06 28.91
CA HIS A 12 8.29 31.68 30.21
C HIS A 12 6.77 31.50 30.13
N VAL A 13 6.05 32.40 29.45
CA VAL A 13 4.59 32.27 29.25
C VAL A 13 4.25 31.02 28.45
N LEU A 14 5.05 30.66 27.44
CA LEU A 14 4.84 29.46 26.64
C LEU A 14 4.94 28.16 27.47
N ASN A 15 5.92 28.08 28.37
CA ASN A 15 6.23 26.85 29.11
C ASN A 15 5.50 26.72 30.45
N HIS A 16 5.22 27.83 31.15
CA HIS A 16 4.72 27.79 32.53
C HIS A 16 3.32 28.39 32.74
N ASP A 17 2.70 29.04 31.73
CA ASP A 17 1.36 29.61 31.91
C ASP A 17 0.27 28.51 31.86
N SER A 18 -0.56 28.48 32.91
CA SER A 18 -1.73 27.61 33.03
C SER A 18 -2.79 27.85 31.93
N GLN A 19 -2.89 29.07 31.39
CA GLN A 19 -3.89 29.44 30.40
C GLN A 19 -3.43 29.13 28.97
N SER A 20 -4.20 28.31 28.24
CA SER A 20 -3.89 27.93 26.85
C SER A 20 -3.89 29.12 25.88
N CYS A 21 -4.74 30.13 26.10
CA CYS A 21 -4.81 31.32 25.25
C CYS A 21 -3.51 32.15 25.27
N ASN A 22 -2.88 32.29 26.43
CA ASN A 22 -1.64 33.05 26.58
C ASN A 22 -0.46 32.29 25.97
N ARG A 23 -0.43 30.96 26.10
CA ARG A 23 0.56 30.09 25.43
C ARG A 23 0.48 30.20 23.91
N VAL A 24 -0.73 30.23 23.35
CA VAL A 24 -0.92 30.40 21.89
C VAL A 24 -0.45 31.79 21.44
N ALA A 25 -0.81 32.85 22.18
CA ALA A 25 -0.37 34.21 21.86
C ALA A 25 1.15 34.37 21.93
N ALA A 26 1.78 33.80 22.96
CA ALA A 26 3.24 33.76 23.09
C ALA A 26 3.90 32.98 21.94
N ASN A 27 3.36 31.81 21.56
CA ASN A 27 3.88 31.04 20.44
C ASN A 27 3.77 31.80 19.10
N GLN A 28 2.63 32.44 18.83
CA GLN A 28 2.44 33.24 17.61
C GLN A 28 3.45 34.39 17.54
N TRP A 29 3.68 35.09 18.65
CA TRP A 29 4.68 36.15 18.72
C TRP A 29 6.10 35.62 18.52
N LEU A 30 6.44 34.47 19.11
CA LEU A 30 7.75 33.83 18.95
C LEU A 30 7.99 33.34 17.51
N VAL A 31 6.95 32.85 16.82
CA VAL A 31 7.02 32.49 15.39
C VAL A 31 7.27 33.73 14.52
N GLN A 32 6.60 34.85 14.79
CA GLN A 32 6.87 36.11 14.10
C GLN A 32 8.29 36.63 14.38
N PHE A 33 8.76 36.47 15.61
CA PHE A 33 10.12 36.82 15.99
C PHE A 33 11.16 35.97 15.26
N GLN A 34 10.94 34.67 15.07
CA GLN A 34 11.83 33.76 14.32
C GLN A 34 12.08 34.23 12.88
N GLN A 35 11.08 34.85 12.25
CA GLN A 35 11.17 35.40 10.89
C GLN A 35 11.87 36.76 10.82
N SER A 36 12.10 37.42 11.96
CA SER A 36 12.73 38.76 12.00
C SER A 36 14.25 38.69 11.93
N ASP A 37 14.89 39.74 11.41
CA ASP A 37 16.36 39.86 11.38
C ASP A 37 16.97 40.05 12.78
N ALA A 38 16.22 40.67 13.70
CA ALA A 38 16.64 40.90 15.08
C ALA A 38 16.90 39.58 15.85
N ALA A 39 16.35 38.47 15.38
CA ALA A 39 16.57 37.15 15.97
C ALA A 39 18.04 36.71 15.92
N TRP A 40 18.81 37.10 14.89
CA TRP A 40 20.23 36.76 14.76
C TRP A 40 21.05 37.33 15.92
N GLU A 41 20.93 38.63 16.18
CA GLU A 41 21.70 39.32 17.21
C GLU A 41 21.24 38.93 18.62
N ILE A 42 19.93 38.86 18.85
CA ILE A 42 19.36 38.57 20.17
C ILE A 42 19.69 37.13 20.59
N ALA A 43 19.52 36.15 19.71
CA ALA A 43 19.83 34.75 20.04
C ALA A 43 21.34 34.55 20.28
N THR A 44 22.20 35.17 19.47
CA THR A 44 23.66 35.12 19.65
C THR A 44 24.08 35.77 20.97
N SER A 45 23.46 36.90 21.34
CA SER A 45 23.73 37.61 22.59
C SER A 45 23.23 36.83 23.81
N ILE A 46 22.08 36.14 23.74
CA ILE A 46 21.59 35.27 24.82
C ILE A 46 22.61 34.16 25.12
N LEU A 47 23.14 33.49 24.09
CA LEU A 47 24.09 32.39 24.27
C LEU A 47 25.48 32.85 24.78
N THR A 48 25.92 34.05 24.38
CA THR A 48 27.26 34.58 24.74
C THR A 48 27.29 35.42 26.02
N SER A 49 26.15 35.96 26.48
CA SER A 49 26.12 36.87 27.63
C SER A 49 26.14 36.16 28.99
N HIS A 50 26.99 36.63 29.91
CA HIS A 50 27.13 36.09 31.28
C HIS A 50 25.99 36.45 32.24
N HIS A 51 24.90 37.05 31.75
CA HIS A 51 23.84 37.53 32.63
C HIS A 51 22.94 36.37 33.05
N HIS A 52 23.05 35.96 34.32
CA HIS A 52 22.00 35.19 34.98
C HIS A 52 20.72 36.02 34.98
N HIS A 53 19.75 35.63 34.17
CA HIS A 53 18.44 36.26 34.20
C HIS A 53 17.79 35.94 35.56
N PRO A 54 17.32 36.94 36.31
CA PRO A 54 16.90 36.78 37.71
C PRO A 54 15.61 35.97 37.92
N PHE A 55 15.06 35.35 36.86
CA PHE A 55 13.74 34.71 36.88
C PHE A 55 13.74 33.22 36.52
N LEU A 56 14.85 32.61 36.09
CA LEU A 56 14.82 31.27 35.50
C LEU A 56 16.05 30.44 35.89
N SER A 57 15.79 29.34 36.61
CA SER A 57 16.78 28.33 36.99
C SER A 57 16.92 27.21 35.94
N ASP A 58 16.03 27.16 34.94
CA ASP A 58 16.05 26.18 33.86
C ASP A 58 16.43 26.89 32.54
N TYR A 59 17.47 26.39 31.87
CA TYR A 59 18.12 26.93 30.66
C TYR A 59 17.21 27.02 29.39
N GLU A 60 15.92 27.26 29.54
CA GLU A 60 14.89 27.24 28.51
C GLU A 60 15.06 28.36 27.48
N VAL A 61 15.49 29.55 27.92
CA VAL A 61 15.70 30.72 27.05
C VAL A 61 16.92 30.51 26.17
N GLU A 62 17.98 29.93 26.73
CA GLU A 62 19.18 29.52 26.01
C GLU A 62 18.88 28.39 25.01
N PHE A 63 18.02 27.43 25.39
CA PHE A 63 17.58 26.35 24.49
C PHE A 63 16.80 26.91 23.29
N PHE A 64 15.85 27.80 23.56
CA PHE A 64 15.10 28.49 22.52
C PHE A 64 16.02 29.30 21.60
N ALA A 65 17.01 30.02 22.14
CA ALA A 65 17.98 30.76 21.35
C ALA A 65 18.81 29.85 20.43
N ALA A 66 19.27 28.70 20.92
CA ALA A 66 19.99 27.71 20.11
C ALA A 66 19.12 27.14 18.97
N GLN A 67 17.85 26.84 19.25
CA GLN A 67 16.90 26.34 18.26
C GLN A 67 16.58 27.37 17.16
N ILE A 68 16.43 28.65 17.53
CA ILE A 68 16.25 29.74 16.55
C ILE A 68 17.46 29.83 15.63
N LEU A 69 18.68 29.85 16.19
CA LEU A 69 19.89 29.97 15.39
C LEU A 69 20.01 28.79 14.41
N LYS A 70 19.79 27.56 14.88
CA LYS A 70 19.77 26.38 14.00
C LYS A 70 18.81 26.60 12.81
N ARG A 71 17.56 26.98 13.07
CA ARG A 71 16.53 27.13 12.03
C ARG A 71 16.84 28.27 11.06
N LYS A 72 17.31 29.42 11.56
CA LYS A 72 17.66 30.55 10.71
C LYS A 72 18.92 30.27 9.87
N ILE A 73 19.88 29.50 10.38
CA ILE A 73 21.04 29.05 9.60
C ILE A 73 20.60 28.08 8.50
N GLN A 74 19.66 27.17 8.76
CA GLN A 74 19.14 26.27 7.73
C GLN A 74 18.43 27.03 6.59
N ASN A 75 17.62 28.03 6.92
CA ASN A 75 16.74 28.68 5.93
C ASN A 75 17.35 29.92 5.27
N GLU A 76 18.11 30.74 5.99
CA GLU A 76 18.50 32.10 5.58
C GLU A 76 20.02 32.29 5.44
N CYS A 77 20.84 31.22 5.54
CA CYS A 77 22.30 31.36 5.54
C CYS A 77 22.90 31.91 4.22
N HIS A 78 22.17 31.83 3.10
CA HIS A 78 22.57 32.46 1.84
C HIS A 78 22.50 34.00 1.88
N ASN A 79 21.71 34.57 2.79
CA ASN A 79 21.53 36.03 2.93
C ASN A 79 22.60 36.70 3.81
N LEU A 80 23.42 35.92 4.54
CA LEU A 80 24.45 36.42 5.43
C LEU A 80 25.77 36.72 4.69
N GLN A 81 26.36 37.90 4.94
CA GLN A 81 27.69 38.25 4.43
C GLN A 81 28.80 37.40 5.07
N GLY A 82 29.87 37.10 4.34
CA GLY A 82 30.96 36.23 4.80
C GLY A 82 31.58 36.60 6.16
N GLY A 83 31.80 37.88 6.44
CA GLY A 83 32.33 38.33 7.73
C GLY A 83 31.38 38.14 8.92
N ALA A 84 30.06 38.16 8.67
CA ALA A 84 29.06 37.87 9.71
C ALA A 84 28.99 36.37 10.02
N LYS A 85 29.25 35.50 9.03
CA LYS A 85 29.35 34.04 9.21
C LYS A 85 30.50 33.67 10.14
N ASP A 86 31.68 34.30 9.97
CA ASP A 86 32.84 34.05 10.84
C ASP A 86 32.65 34.57 12.27
N ALA A 87 31.96 35.70 12.44
CA ALA A 87 31.62 36.22 13.77
C ALA A 87 30.63 35.29 14.50
N LEU A 88 29.63 34.77 13.79
CA LEU A 88 28.65 33.82 14.32
C LEU A 88 29.31 32.48 14.67
N LEU A 89 30.24 32.01 13.84
CA LEU A 89 31.04 30.80 14.09
C LEU A 89 31.78 30.90 15.42
N ASN A 90 32.50 32.00 15.64
CA ASN A 90 33.23 32.24 16.89
C ASN A 90 32.29 32.36 18.11
N ALA A 91 31.14 33.02 17.95
CA ALA A 91 30.15 33.15 19.01
C ALA A 91 29.56 31.78 19.42
N LEU A 92 29.25 30.90 18.46
CA LEU A 92 28.76 29.55 18.71
C LEU A 92 29.83 28.65 19.35
N LEU A 93 31.10 28.76 18.96
CA LEU A 93 32.21 28.02 19.60
C LEU A 93 32.38 28.43 21.08
N VAL A 94 32.26 29.73 21.38
CA VAL A 94 32.28 30.24 22.76
C VAL A 94 31.07 29.74 23.55
N ALA A 95 29.88 29.71 22.94
CA ALA A 95 28.68 29.17 23.55
C ALA A 95 28.81 27.66 23.84
N ALA A 96 29.30 26.87 22.89
CA ALA A 96 29.51 25.44 23.05
C ALA A 96 30.44 25.14 24.23
N LYS A 97 31.54 25.88 24.37
CA LYS A 97 32.46 25.75 25.51
C LYS A 97 31.81 26.10 26.85
N ARG A 98 30.97 27.13 26.87
CA ARG A 98 30.28 27.58 28.09
C ARG A 98 29.27 26.55 28.57
N PHE A 99 28.53 25.92 27.66
CA PHE A 99 27.45 25.00 27.98
C PHE A 99 27.90 23.54 28.05
N THR A 100 29.20 23.24 27.99
CA THR A 100 29.76 21.91 28.24
C THR A 100 29.34 21.28 29.60
N PRO A 101 29.31 22.02 30.73
CA PRO A 101 28.77 21.52 32.00
C PRO A 101 27.23 21.67 32.12
N GLY A 102 26.56 22.21 31.10
CA GLY A 102 25.12 22.48 31.07
C GLY A 102 24.27 21.27 30.64
N PRO A 103 22.96 21.47 30.40
CA PRO A 103 22.07 20.40 29.95
C PRO A 103 22.50 19.86 28.57
N PRO A 104 22.54 18.53 28.37
CA PRO A 104 23.04 17.93 27.14
C PRO A 104 22.24 18.34 25.91
N GLN A 105 20.92 18.49 26.05
CA GLN A 105 20.02 18.90 24.96
C GLN A 105 20.38 20.28 24.39
N LEU A 106 20.79 21.22 25.24
CA LEU A 106 21.22 22.56 24.82
C LEU A 106 22.52 22.47 24.02
N LEU A 107 23.49 21.69 24.52
CA LEU A 107 24.76 21.49 23.84
C LEU A 107 24.55 20.85 22.45
N THR A 108 23.69 19.84 22.34
CA THR A 108 23.33 19.21 21.05
C THR A 108 22.75 20.23 20.07
N GLN A 109 21.84 21.13 20.50
CA GLN A 109 21.28 22.16 19.61
C GLN A 109 22.34 23.19 19.15
N ILE A 110 23.27 23.58 20.02
CA ILE A 110 24.38 24.46 19.65
C ILE A 110 25.32 23.76 18.66
N CYS A 111 25.66 22.49 18.90
CA CYS A 111 26.48 21.69 17.99
C CYS A 111 25.78 21.48 16.63
N LEU A 112 24.46 21.28 16.61
CA LEU A 112 23.66 21.20 15.38
C LEU A 112 23.72 22.52 14.58
N ALA A 113 23.53 23.65 15.25
CA ALA A 113 23.60 24.98 14.62
C ALA A 113 25.02 25.25 14.06
N LEU A 114 26.05 24.91 14.83
CA LEU A 114 27.45 25.08 14.47
C LEU A 114 27.84 24.23 13.25
N SER A 115 27.53 22.93 13.27
CA SER A 115 27.79 22.03 12.14
C SER A 115 27.01 22.45 10.88
N THR A 116 25.76 22.89 11.03
CA THR A 116 24.97 23.41 9.91
C THR A 116 25.61 24.67 9.31
N LEU A 117 26.06 25.62 10.14
CA LEU A 117 26.69 26.84 9.68
C LEU A 117 27.95 26.56 8.87
N ILE A 118 28.75 25.59 9.30
CA ILE A 118 30.03 25.29 8.65
C ILE A 118 29.82 24.58 7.32
N LEU A 119 28.81 23.70 7.23
CA LEU A 119 28.41 23.09 5.96
C LEU A 119 27.88 24.14 4.95
N HIS A 120 27.21 25.20 5.41
CA HIS A 120 26.72 26.28 4.53
C HIS A 120 27.75 27.40 4.26
N ALA A 121 28.76 27.57 5.11
CA ALA A 121 29.79 28.59 4.95
C ALA A 121 30.83 28.25 3.86
N ALA A 122 30.93 26.97 3.48
CA ALA A 122 31.88 26.51 2.47
C ALA A 122 31.20 26.35 1.10
N GLU A 123 30.99 27.47 0.40
CA GLU A 123 30.51 27.43 -0.99
C GLU A 123 31.60 26.93 -1.98
N ASP A 124 32.89 27.07 -1.63
CA ASP A 124 34.05 26.67 -2.47
C ASP A 124 35.25 26.04 -1.67
N GLY A 125 35.01 25.44 -0.50
CA GLY A 125 36.09 24.90 0.36
C GLY A 125 35.79 23.52 0.96
N LYS A 126 36.76 22.96 1.70
CA LYS A 126 36.64 21.74 2.52
C LYS A 126 36.15 22.10 3.95
N PRO A 127 34.83 22.12 4.23
CA PRO A 127 34.27 22.59 5.51
C PRO A 127 34.64 21.71 6.71
N ILE A 128 34.75 20.40 6.51
CA ILE A 128 34.97 19.44 7.59
C ILE A 128 36.42 19.55 8.05
N GLU A 129 37.39 19.73 7.16
CA GLU A 129 38.79 19.99 7.56
C GLU A 129 38.93 21.27 8.43
N LYS A 130 38.18 22.34 8.11
CA LYS A 130 38.17 23.58 8.92
C LYS A 130 37.53 23.38 10.30
N LEU A 131 36.52 22.52 10.38
CA LEU A 131 35.90 22.06 11.62
C LEU A 131 36.92 21.34 12.51
N PHE A 132 37.64 20.38 11.95
CA PHE A 132 38.67 19.62 12.68
C PHE A 132 39.82 20.52 13.18
N TYR A 133 40.21 21.53 12.42
CA TYR A 133 41.19 22.52 12.89
C TYR A 133 40.67 23.34 14.09
N SER A 134 39.40 23.75 14.04
CA SER A 134 38.75 24.48 15.14
C SER A 134 38.55 23.60 16.38
N LEU A 135 38.30 22.31 16.17
CA LEU A 135 38.19 21.29 17.20
C LEU A 135 39.51 21.04 17.93
N GLN A 136 40.62 20.94 17.21
CA GLN A 136 41.95 20.78 17.82
C GLN A 136 42.28 21.96 18.76
N ASN A 137 41.89 23.19 18.37
CA ASN A 137 42.05 24.37 19.22
C ASN A 137 41.18 24.28 20.50
N LEU A 138 39.97 23.71 20.42
CA LEU A 138 39.10 23.50 21.58
C LEU A 138 39.57 22.36 22.50
N GLN A 139 40.19 21.31 21.96
CA GLN A 139 40.76 20.20 22.74
C GLN A 139 41.93 20.65 23.64
N SER A 140 42.68 21.67 23.22
CA SER A 140 43.85 22.17 23.96
C SER A 140 43.52 22.92 25.27
N GLN A 141 42.24 23.15 25.57
CA GLN A 141 41.79 23.89 26.75
C GLN A 141 40.94 22.99 27.67
N ASP A 142 41.24 22.99 28.98
CA ASP A 142 40.58 22.13 29.98
C ASP A 142 39.04 22.15 29.85
N ASN A 143 38.44 20.96 29.84
CA ASN A 143 37.01 20.66 29.67
C ASN A 143 36.41 20.76 28.25
N GLY A 144 37.20 20.99 27.19
CA GLY A 144 36.70 21.03 25.81
C GLY A 144 36.23 19.68 25.23
N ASN A 145 36.74 18.55 25.75
CA ASN A 145 36.57 17.22 25.14
C ASN A 145 35.11 16.76 25.02
N ALA A 146 34.23 17.15 25.93
CA ALA A 146 32.81 16.77 25.86
C ALA A 146 32.03 17.52 24.77
N ALA A 147 32.36 18.80 24.53
CA ALA A 147 31.78 19.57 23.42
C ALA A 147 32.30 19.06 22.07
N VAL A 148 33.57 18.63 22.01
CA VAL A 148 34.14 18.00 20.82
C VAL A 148 33.46 16.67 20.51
N LEU A 149 33.24 15.83 21.51
CA LEU A 149 32.56 14.54 21.35
C LEU A 149 31.11 14.70 20.86
N GLU A 150 30.37 15.68 21.40
CA GLU A 150 29.01 15.96 20.96
C GLU A 150 28.99 16.49 19.50
N MET A 151 29.92 17.37 19.15
CA MET A 151 30.03 17.88 17.77
C MET A 151 30.38 16.78 16.77
N LEU A 152 31.29 15.87 17.14
CA LEU A 152 31.61 14.70 16.32
C LEU A 152 30.44 13.73 16.21
N THR A 153 29.55 13.64 17.21
CA THR A 153 28.35 12.79 17.16
C THR A 153 27.30 13.36 16.21
N VAL A 154 27.09 14.68 16.24
CA VAL A 154 26.05 15.35 15.48
C VAL A 154 26.40 15.54 14.00
N LEU A 155 27.69 15.65 13.67
CA LEU A 155 28.14 15.97 12.30
C LEU A 155 27.68 14.92 11.26
N PRO A 156 27.87 13.60 11.47
CA PRO A 156 27.36 12.59 10.54
C PRO A 156 25.84 12.59 10.42
N GLU A 157 25.12 12.76 11.55
CA GLU A 157 23.65 12.77 11.59
C GLU A 157 23.04 13.85 10.69
N ILE A 158 23.66 15.03 10.59
CA ILE A 158 23.19 16.12 9.71
C ILE A 158 23.37 15.78 8.22
N ILE A 159 24.46 15.07 7.87
CA ILE A 159 24.76 14.73 6.47
C ILE A 159 23.83 13.61 5.98
N GLU A 160 23.44 12.71 6.89
CA GLU A 160 22.56 11.57 6.62
C GLU A 160 21.06 11.88 6.68
N ASP A 161 20.63 12.94 7.37
CA ASP A 161 19.21 13.28 7.48
C ASP A 161 18.61 13.61 6.09
N GLN A 162 17.84 12.65 5.56
CA GLN A 162 17.15 12.77 4.26
C GLN A 162 15.83 13.53 4.37
N ASN A 163 15.29 13.69 5.59
CA ASN A 163 13.93 14.17 5.85
C ASN A 163 13.89 15.61 6.38
N GLY A 164 14.97 16.11 6.97
CA GLY A 164 15.10 17.52 7.33
C GLY A 164 15.20 18.41 6.08
N ASP A 165 14.65 19.62 6.14
CA ASP A 165 14.65 20.71 5.13
C ASP A 165 16.07 21.20 4.73
N PHE A 166 17.06 20.31 4.61
CA PHE A 166 18.42 20.61 4.26
C PHE A 166 18.52 20.76 2.74
N SER A 167 18.56 22.01 2.26
CA SER A 167 18.58 22.40 0.85
C SER A 167 19.92 22.11 0.14
N VAL A 168 20.63 21.04 0.51
CA VAL A 168 21.92 20.66 -0.09
C VAL A 168 21.69 19.62 -1.19
N SER A 169 22.24 19.89 -2.37
CA SER A 169 22.16 19.00 -3.53
C SER A 169 22.75 17.62 -3.23
N SER A 170 22.22 16.57 -3.87
CA SER A 170 22.69 15.19 -3.67
C SER A 170 24.17 14.99 -4.04
N ALA A 171 24.71 15.82 -4.94
CA ALA A 171 26.13 15.83 -5.30
C ALA A 171 27.02 16.36 -4.15
N ARG A 172 26.66 17.51 -3.57
CA ARG A 172 27.41 18.09 -2.44
C ARG A 172 27.35 17.21 -1.19
N ARG A 173 26.22 16.53 -0.93
CA ARG A 173 26.12 15.56 0.17
C ARG A 173 27.11 14.39 0.03
N LYS A 174 27.33 13.89 -1.19
CA LYS A 174 28.34 12.84 -1.44
C LYS A 174 29.76 13.34 -1.23
N GLU A 175 30.05 14.58 -1.65
CA GLU A 175 31.35 15.22 -1.43
C GLU A 175 31.64 15.40 0.07
N TYR A 176 30.67 15.92 0.84
CA TYR A 176 30.81 16.03 2.30
C TYR A 176 30.93 14.67 2.99
N GLY A 177 30.21 13.65 2.52
CA GLY A 177 30.38 12.28 3.01
C GLY A 177 31.79 11.73 2.78
N GLN A 178 32.39 11.98 1.61
CA GLN A 178 33.78 11.58 1.33
C GLN A 178 34.80 12.34 2.19
N GLU A 179 34.60 13.65 2.39
CA GLU A 179 35.47 14.46 3.24
C GLU A 179 35.36 14.04 4.72
N LEU A 180 34.16 13.68 5.19
CA LEU A 180 33.92 13.12 6.53
C LEU A 180 34.70 11.82 6.72
N LEU A 181 34.59 10.89 5.77
CA LEU A 181 35.27 9.60 5.84
C LEU A 181 36.79 9.75 5.86
N ALA A 182 37.35 10.75 5.17
CA ALA A 182 38.78 11.03 5.20
C ALA A 182 39.32 11.42 6.58
N GLN A 183 38.48 11.96 7.47
CA GLN A 183 38.85 12.35 8.84
C GLN A 183 38.62 11.25 9.89
N THR A 184 38.16 10.07 9.47
CA THR A 184 37.91 8.94 10.36
C THR A 184 39.10 8.57 11.26
N PRO A 185 40.36 8.47 10.78
CA PRO A 185 41.48 8.07 11.63
C PRO A 185 41.67 8.99 12.85
N THR A 186 41.56 10.31 12.63
CA THR A 186 41.68 11.34 13.67
C THR A 186 40.62 11.17 14.75
N VAL A 187 39.39 10.79 14.36
CA VAL A 187 38.28 10.57 15.30
C VAL A 187 38.47 9.28 16.09
N LEU A 188 38.89 8.19 15.44
CA LEU A 188 39.15 6.92 16.12
C LEU A 188 40.27 7.08 17.16
N GLU A 189 41.35 7.80 16.81
CA GLU A 189 42.43 8.12 17.76
C GLU A 189 41.93 8.94 18.95
N PHE A 190 41.10 9.96 18.71
CA PHE A 190 40.49 10.76 19.77
C PHE A 190 39.59 9.90 20.70
N LEU A 191 38.74 9.04 20.13
CA LEU A 191 37.90 8.13 20.93
C LEU A 191 38.76 7.16 21.75
N MET A 192 39.86 6.66 21.21
CA MET A 192 40.80 5.80 21.94
C MET A 192 41.48 6.52 23.11
N GLN A 193 41.87 7.79 22.95
CA GLN A 193 42.40 8.60 24.04
C GLN A 193 41.35 8.80 25.14
N GLN A 194 40.09 9.08 24.78
CA GLN A 194 39.01 9.26 25.75
C GLN A 194 38.66 7.98 26.53
N ILE A 195 38.89 6.79 25.95
CA ILE A 195 38.75 5.51 26.64
C ILE A 195 39.90 5.29 27.64
N GLY A 196 41.14 5.65 27.27
CA GLY A 196 42.32 5.49 28.12
C GLY A 196 42.35 6.43 29.34
N GLU A 197 41.80 7.64 29.22
CA GLU A 197 41.85 8.68 30.26
C GLU A 197 40.79 8.54 31.37
N GLY A 198 39.86 7.58 31.30
CA GLY A 198 38.71 7.55 32.20
C GLY A 198 38.01 6.21 32.34
N VAL A 199 38.68 5.24 32.96
CA VAL A 199 38.05 4.01 33.45
C VAL A 199 37.18 4.35 34.67
N GLY A 200 35.90 4.68 34.47
CA GLY A 200 34.95 4.76 35.61
C GLY A 200 33.66 5.59 35.48
N SER A 201 33.42 6.37 34.42
CA SER A 201 32.17 7.14 34.28
C SER A 201 31.24 6.56 33.20
N HIS A 202 30.16 5.91 33.62
CA HIS A 202 29.15 5.30 32.73
C HIS A 202 28.56 6.29 31.71
N ASP A 203 28.44 7.57 32.05
CA ASP A 203 27.92 8.61 31.14
C ASP A 203 28.91 8.97 30.02
N ARG A 204 30.22 8.87 30.29
CA ARG A 204 31.26 9.06 29.26
C ARG A 204 31.27 7.89 28.28
N SER A 205 31.19 6.66 28.76
CA SER A 205 31.07 5.47 27.89
C SER A 205 29.86 5.56 26.97
N ARG A 206 28.72 6.06 27.48
CA ARG A 206 27.51 6.29 26.68
C ARG A 206 27.74 7.28 25.52
N LYS A 207 28.38 8.41 25.80
CA LYS A 207 28.68 9.44 24.81
C LYS A 207 29.68 8.94 23.77
N ILE A 208 30.69 8.17 24.19
CA ILE A 208 31.64 7.52 23.27
C ILE A 208 30.92 6.54 22.33
N LEU A 209 30.02 5.71 22.86
CA LEU A 209 29.24 4.76 22.04
C LEU A 209 28.29 5.48 21.07
N ARG A 210 27.65 6.58 21.47
CA ARG A 210 26.82 7.39 20.57
C ARG A 210 27.62 8.02 19.44
N CYS A 211 28.79 8.58 19.76
CA CYS A 211 29.70 9.10 18.75
C CYS A 211 30.10 7.98 17.79
N LEU A 212 30.51 6.81 18.32
CA LEU A 212 30.87 5.67 17.48
C LEU A 212 29.71 5.23 16.58
N LEU A 213 28.49 5.12 17.11
CA LEU A 213 27.29 4.75 16.35
C LEU A 213 27.06 5.68 15.16
N SER A 214 27.13 6.99 15.38
CA SER A 214 26.96 8.00 14.34
C SER A 214 28.02 7.88 13.22
N TRP A 215 29.27 7.60 13.58
CA TRP A 215 30.35 7.39 12.61
C TRP A 215 30.24 6.06 11.87
N VAL A 216 29.78 5.00 12.55
CA VAL A 216 29.48 3.70 11.90
C VAL A 216 28.36 3.89 10.88
N ARG A 217 27.33 4.67 11.22
CA ARG A 217 26.24 5.06 10.29
C ARG A 217 26.73 5.90 9.10
N ALA A 218 27.84 6.63 9.23
CA ALA A 218 28.49 7.28 8.09
C ALA A 218 29.39 6.35 7.26
N GLY A 219 29.78 5.19 7.78
CA GLY A 219 30.62 4.21 7.09
C GLY A 219 32.12 4.24 7.45
N CYS A 220 32.46 4.69 8.67
CA CYS A 220 33.84 4.87 9.15
C CYS A 220 34.76 3.62 9.09
N PHE A 221 34.22 2.44 8.82
CA PHE A 221 34.99 1.20 8.75
C PHE A 221 34.92 0.51 7.38
N CYS A 222 34.22 1.08 6.40
CA CYS A 222 34.02 0.46 5.08
C CYS A 222 35.34 0.26 4.30
N GLU A 223 36.36 1.07 4.60
CA GLU A 223 37.68 1.01 3.97
C GLU A 223 38.65 0.05 4.69
N ILE A 224 38.31 -0.42 5.90
CA ILE A 224 39.19 -1.33 6.68
C ILE A 224 38.96 -2.77 6.22
N PRO A 225 40.02 -3.55 5.91
CA PRO A 225 39.87 -4.96 5.58
C PRO A 225 39.26 -5.75 6.76
N PRO A 226 38.36 -6.71 6.49
CA PRO A 226 37.55 -7.38 7.51
C PRO A 226 38.34 -8.08 8.62
N GLY A 227 39.60 -8.46 8.36
CA GLY A 227 40.46 -9.15 9.33
C GLY A 227 41.01 -8.27 10.47
N PHE A 228 41.03 -6.94 10.33
CA PHE A 228 41.67 -6.04 11.31
C PHE A 228 40.70 -5.45 12.34
N LEU A 229 39.39 -5.44 12.04
CA LEU A 229 38.36 -4.88 12.91
C LEU A 229 38.20 -5.64 14.25
N PRO A 230 38.26 -6.99 14.30
CA PRO A 230 38.21 -7.75 15.56
C PRO A 230 39.36 -7.47 16.53
N ALA A 231 40.51 -7.07 15.99
CA ALA A 231 41.70 -6.73 16.77
C ALA A 231 41.67 -5.26 17.26
N HIS A 232 40.69 -4.47 16.81
CA HIS A 232 40.62 -3.05 17.13
C HIS A 232 40.19 -2.84 18.60
N PRO A 233 40.89 -1.98 19.38
CA PRO A 233 40.55 -1.71 20.78
C PRO A 233 39.12 -1.24 21.02
N LEU A 234 38.55 -0.47 20.07
CA LEU A 234 37.16 0.01 20.15
C LEU A 234 36.15 -1.14 20.10
N PHE A 235 36.40 -2.18 19.30
CA PHE A 235 35.51 -3.33 19.23
C PHE A 235 35.48 -4.07 20.57
N ASN A 236 36.64 -4.28 21.20
CA ASN A 236 36.72 -4.88 22.53
C ASN A 236 36.04 -4.00 23.60
N PHE A 237 36.08 -2.67 23.47
CA PHE A 237 35.36 -1.75 24.35
C PHE A 237 33.83 -1.83 24.18
N VAL A 238 33.32 -1.97 22.95
CA VAL A 238 31.88 -2.20 22.71
C VAL A 238 31.45 -3.53 23.34
N PHE A 239 32.27 -4.58 23.20
CA PHE A 239 32.01 -5.89 23.81
C PHE A 239 32.01 -5.86 25.34
N SER A 240 32.93 -5.14 25.98
CA SER A 240 32.93 -4.99 27.43
C SER A 240 31.75 -4.14 27.91
N SER A 241 31.29 -3.19 27.10
CA SER A 241 30.13 -2.34 27.40
C SER A 241 28.79 -3.10 27.39
N LEU A 242 28.72 -4.28 26.76
CA LEU A 242 27.56 -5.18 26.82
C LEU A 242 27.31 -5.75 28.23
N GLN A 243 28.34 -5.83 29.08
CA GLN A 243 28.19 -6.32 30.46
C GLN A 243 27.62 -5.25 31.42
N VAL A 244 27.48 -4.01 30.95
CA VAL A 244 27.09 -2.86 31.76
C VAL A 244 25.69 -2.39 31.36
N ALA A 245 24.73 -2.51 32.27
CA ALA A 245 23.31 -2.23 32.02
C ALA A 245 23.04 -0.81 31.46
N SER A 246 23.79 0.21 31.88
CA SER A 246 23.58 1.61 31.46
C SER A 246 24.02 1.92 30.02
N SER A 247 24.84 1.06 29.42
CA SER A 247 25.41 1.20 28.07
C SER A 247 25.02 0.06 27.12
N PHE A 248 24.30 -0.95 27.62
CA PHE A 248 23.93 -2.14 26.88
C PHE A 248 23.18 -1.83 25.56
N GLU A 249 22.11 -1.03 25.62
CA GLU A 249 21.28 -0.70 24.44
C GLU A 249 22.11 -0.08 23.31
N LEU A 250 22.97 0.90 23.63
CA LEU A 250 23.84 1.55 22.64
C LEU A 250 24.95 0.62 22.13
N ALA A 251 25.46 -0.27 22.97
CA ALA A 251 26.46 -1.25 22.52
C ALA A 251 25.84 -2.26 21.54
N VAL A 252 24.59 -2.68 21.78
CA VAL A 252 23.82 -3.51 20.84
C VAL A 252 23.58 -2.78 19.53
N GLU A 253 23.12 -1.53 19.55
CA GLU A 253 22.89 -0.72 18.34
C GLU A 253 24.17 -0.57 17.51
N VAL A 254 25.31 -0.28 18.15
CA VAL A 254 26.60 -0.19 17.46
C VAL A 254 26.98 -1.51 16.79
N LEU A 255 26.79 -2.64 17.48
CA LEU A 255 27.11 -3.95 16.91
C LEU A 255 26.17 -4.33 15.76
N VAL A 256 24.87 -4.06 15.87
CA VAL A 256 23.90 -4.28 14.79
C VAL A 256 24.30 -3.49 13.54
N GLU A 257 24.59 -2.19 13.68
CA GLU A 257 24.98 -1.36 12.55
C GLU A 257 26.31 -1.85 11.92
N LEU A 258 27.29 -2.22 12.75
CA LEU A 258 28.56 -2.78 12.27
C LEU A 258 28.36 -4.09 11.48
N VAL A 259 27.48 -4.96 11.96
CA VAL A 259 27.16 -6.24 11.32
C VAL A 259 26.51 -6.04 9.95
N SER A 260 25.57 -5.10 9.86
CA SER A 260 24.86 -4.82 8.60
C SER A 260 25.77 -4.28 7.49
N ARG A 261 26.93 -3.69 7.83
CA ARG A 261 27.83 -3.00 6.90
C ARG A 261 29.13 -3.72 6.58
N HIS A 262 29.60 -4.60 7.46
CA HIS A 262 30.88 -5.31 7.30
C HIS A 262 30.68 -6.79 7.00
N GLU A 263 30.90 -7.19 5.75
CA GLU A 263 30.71 -8.57 5.28
C GLU A 263 31.53 -9.63 6.06
N GLY A 264 32.70 -9.27 6.60
CA GLY A 264 33.55 -10.22 7.35
C GLY A 264 33.35 -10.25 8.86
N LEU A 265 32.54 -9.35 9.42
CA LEU A 265 32.28 -9.30 10.87
C LEU A 265 31.36 -10.42 11.38
N PRO A 266 30.30 -10.84 10.66
CA PRO A 266 29.43 -11.93 11.07
C PRO A 266 30.19 -13.20 11.44
N GLN A 267 31.21 -13.59 10.67
CA GLN A 267 32.02 -14.79 10.94
C GLN A 267 32.72 -14.73 12.30
N VAL A 268 33.26 -13.57 12.68
CA VAL A 268 33.98 -13.37 13.94
C VAL A 268 33.01 -13.37 15.13
N LEU A 269 31.84 -12.77 14.92
CA LEU A 269 30.79 -12.72 15.93
C LEU A 269 30.16 -14.09 16.16
N LEU A 270 29.97 -14.88 15.11
CA LEU A 270 29.51 -16.27 15.18
C LEU A 270 30.41 -17.09 16.13
N CYS A 271 31.73 -16.98 16.02
CA CYS A 271 32.67 -17.63 16.93
C CYS A 271 32.59 -17.16 18.41
N ARG A 272 31.96 -16.00 18.67
CA ARG A 272 31.76 -15.45 20.02
C ARG A 272 30.34 -15.67 20.57
N ILE A 273 29.48 -16.39 19.85
CA ILE A 273 28.08 -16.64 20.27
C ILE A 273 28.01 -17.44 21.55
N GLY A 274 28.89 -18.44 21.74
CA GLY A 274 28.96 -19.21 22.98
C GLY A 274 29.09 -18.30 24.21
N PHE A 275 29.92 -17.25 24.12
CA PHE A 275 30.05 -16.26 25.19
C PHE A 275 28.78 -15.44 25.39
N LEU A 276 28.16 -14.92 24.32
CA LEU A 276 26.91 -14.14 24.43
C LEU A 276 25.78 -14.95 25.05
N LYS A 277 25.70 -16.23 24.69
CA LYS A 277 24.70 -17.17 25.20
C LYS A 277 24.90 -17.48 26.68
N GLU A 278 26.12 -17.86 27.08
CA GLU A 278 26.41 -18.29 28.45
C GLU A 278 26.51 -17.12 29.44
N ALA A 279 27.16 -16.02 29.04
CA ALA A 279 27.46 -14.92 29.94
C ALA A 279 26.32 -13.89 30.07
N LEU A 280 25.51 -13.71 29.03
CA LEU A 280 24.47 -12.65 29.00
C LEU A 280 23.06 -13.22 28.86
N LEU A 281 22.82 -14.11 27.89
CA LEU A 281 21.46 -14.59 27.61
C LEU A 281 20.90 -15.50 28.71
N PHE A 282 21.64 -16.52 29.16
CA PHE A 282 21.14 -17.42 30.21
C PHE A 282 20.87 -16.72 31.56
N PRO A 283 21.73 -15.80 32.04
CA PRO A 283 21.40 -14.99 33.21
C PRO A 283 20.17 -14.11 32.98
N ALA A 284 20.05 -13.44 31.83
CA ALA A 284 18.93 -12.57 31.51
C ALA A 284 17.59 -13.32 31.43
N LEU A 285 17.58 -14.53 30.85
CA LEU A 285 16.41 -15.41 30.82
C LEU A 285 15.97 -15.84 32.21
N LYS A 286 16.90 -16.06 33.14
CA LYS A 286 16.60 -16.39 34.54
C LYS A 286 16.10 -15.18 35.34
N SER A 287 16.63 -13.98 35.08
CA SER A 287 16.23 -12.75 35.74
C SER A 287 14.97 -12.13 35.14
N GLY A 288 14.56 -12.53 33.93
CA GLY A 288 13.41 -11.99 33.22
C GLY A 288 13.64 -10.58 32.66
N ASP A 289 14.88 -10.20 32.36
CA ASP A 289 15.18 -8.85 31.85
C ASP A 289 14.83 -8.73 30.36
N LYS A 290 13.60 -8.26 30.11
CA LYS A 290 13.06 -8.08 28.75
C LYS A 290 13.96 -7.23 27.85
N LYS A 291 14.65 -6.21 28.39
CA LYS A 291 15.49 -5.29 27.61
C LYS A 291 16.75 -5.98 27.09
N VAL A 292 17.40 -6.75 27.96
CA VAL A 292 18.60 -7.51 27.60
C VAL A 292 18.27 -8.62 26.62
N ILE A 293 17.17 -9.34 26.85
CA ILE A 293 16.72 -10.42 25.95
C ILE A 293 16.38 -9.85 24.57
N GLY A 294 15.60 -8.77 24.49
CA GLY A 294 15.23 -8.12 23.23
C GLY A 294 16.46 -7.62 22.46
N GLY A 295 17.36 -6.89 23.12
CA GLY A 295 18.59 -6.40 22.48
C GLY A 295 19.50 -7.52 21.97
N LEU A 296 19.66 -8.60 22.74
CA LEU A 296 20.42 -9.78 22.29
C LEU A 296 19.73 -10.52 21.14
N ALA A 297 18.39 -10.63 21.16
CA ALA A 297 17.62 -11.24 20.09
C ALA A 297 17.78 -10.47 18.77
N SER A 298 17.70 -9.13 18.81
CA SER A 298 17.96 -8.28 17.65
C SER A 298 19.40 -8.45 17.13
N LEU A 299 20.40 -8.40 18.02
CA LEU A 299 21.80 -8.58 17.61
C LEU A 299 22.05 -9.95 16.97
N MET A 300 21.55 -11.02 17.58
CA MET A 300 21.69 -12.39 17.07
C MET A 300 20.95 -12.59 15.75
N SER A 301 19.76 -11.98 15.59
CA SER A 301 18.99 -11.98 14.35
C SER A 301 19.77 -11.32 13.21
N GLU A 302 20.36 -10.14 13.46
CA GLU A 302 21.15 -9.39 12.49
C GLU A 302 22.46 -10.08 12.10
N ILE A 303 23.17 -10.69 13.07
CA ILE A 303 24.35 -11.54 12.78
C ILE A 303 23.95 -12.66 11.81
N GLY A 304 22.77 -13.23 12.02
CA GLY A 304 22.27 -14.30 11.18
C GLY A 304 21.88 -13.84 9.76
N GLN A 305 21.26 -12.67 9.65
CA GLN A 305 20.81 -12.12 8.38
C GLN A 305 21.95 -11.58 7.51
N ALA A 306 23.00 -11.03 8.12
CA ALA A 306 24.14 -10.47 7.39
C ALA A 306 24.99 -11.55 6.68
N ALA A 307 24.98 -12.79 7.16
CA ALA A 307 25.70 -13.90 6.52
C ALA A 307 24.90 -15.22 6.52
N PRO A 308 23.80 -15.32 5.73
CA PRO A 308 22.96 -16.52 5.70
C PRO A 308 23.73 -17.76 5.22
N PHE A 309 24.70 -17.59 4.31
CA PHE A 309 25.51 -18.67 3.77
C PHE A 309 26.35 -19.39 4.84
N LEU A 310 26.91 -18.66 5.83
CA LEU A 310 27.67 -19.26 6.93
C LEU A 310 26.80 -20.10 7.87
N ILE A 311 25.52 -19.79 7.95
CA ILE A 311 24.55 -20.50 8.80
C ILE A 311 24.06 -21.76 8.12
N VAL A 312 23.85 -21.67 6.80
CA VAL A 312 23.48 -22.81 5.95
C VAL A 312 24.57 -23.89 5.93
N GLU A 313 25.84 -23.57 6.17
CA GLU A 313 26.91 -24.56 6.36
C GLU A 313 26.72 -25.45 7.61
N ALA A 314 25.78 -25.11 8.50
CA ALA A 314 25.40 -25.88 9.69
C ALA A 314 26.60 -26.21 10.62
N ASN A 315 27.49 -25.23 10.81
CA ASN A 315 28.56 -25.28 11.79
C ASN A 315 27.99 -25.34 13.22
N THR A 316 28.74 -25.85 14.19
CA THR A 316 28.31 -25.96 15.60
C THR A 316 27.87 -24.61 16.17
N GLU A 317 28.58 -23.55 15.81
CA GLU A 317 28.30 -22.16 16.20
C GLU A 317 26.99 -21.62 15.60
N ALA A 318 26.65 -22.03 14.36
CA ALA A 318 25.41 -21.65 13.70
C ALA A 318 24.19 -22.36 14.33
N LEU A 319 24.34 -23.62 14.75
CA LEU A 319 23.31 -24.33 15.51
C LEU A 319 23.13 -23.71 16.91
N GLU A 320 24.21 -23.29 17.56
CA GLU A 320 24.16 -22.59 18.83
C GLU A 320 23.42 -21.24 18.74
N LEU A 321 23.62 -20.50 17.65
CA LEU A 321 22.86 -19.28 17.32
C LEU A 321 21.37 -19.60 17.21
N GLY A 322 21.01 -20.61 16.41
CA GLY A 322 19.61 -21.03 16.25
C GLY A 322 18.96 -21.45 17.57
N HIS A 323 19.67 -22.19 18.43
CA HIS A 323 19.19 -22.56 19.75
C HIS A 323 19.05 -21.37 20.72
N ALA A 324 19.95 -20.39 20.63
CA ALA A 324 19.87 -19.17 21.42
C ALA A 324 18.64 -18.33 21.01
N LEU A 325 18.45 -18.11 19.71
CA LEU A 325 17.28 -17.41 19.16
C LEU A 325 15.97 -18.15 19.46
N LEU A 326 15.97 -19.49 19.40
CA LEU A 326 14.83 -20.30 19.82
C LEU A 326 14.49 -20.10 21.30
N SER A 327 15.50 -19.97 22.16
CA SER A 327 15.30 -19.70 23.60
C SER A 327 14.71 -18.31 23.83
N CYS A 328 15.08 -17.31 23.01
CA CYS A 328 14.47 -15.98 23.01
C CYS A 328 13.01 -16.03 22.53
N ALA A 329 12.73 -16.76 21.45
CA ALA A 329 11.39 -16.92 20.89
C ALA A 329 10.43 -17.68 21.85
N ALA A 330 10.96 -18.65 22.60
CA ALA A 330 10.21 -19.43 23.59
C ALA A 330 10.02 -18.73 24.94
N PHE A 331 10.71 -17.60 25.19
CA PHE A 331 10.57 -16.86 26.44
C PHE A 331 9.12 -16.38 26.62
N PRO A 332 8.48 -16.54 27.79
CA PRO A 332 7.11 -16.08 28.01
C PRO A 332 7.10 -14.58 28.37
N SER A 333 7.03 -13.70 27.37
CA SER A 333 6.83 -12.26 27.57
C SER A 333 5.38 -11.86 27.26
N GLU A 334 4.87 -10.86 27.99
CA GLU A 334 3.58 -10.21 27.69
C GLU A 334 3.61 -9.47 26.35
N ASP A 335 4.78 -8.96 25.96
CA ASP A 335 5.00 -8.23 24.71
C ASP A 335 5.50 -9.17 23.60
N TRP A 336 5.01 -8.99 22.37
CA TRP A 336 5.41 -9.80 21.19
C TRP A 336 6.69 -9.29 20.50
N GLU A 337 7.24 -8.15 20.90
CA GLU A 337 8.39 -7.49 20.27
C GLU A 337 9.65 -8.37 20.19
N ILE A 338 9.96 -9.13 21.25
CA ILE A 338 11.14 -10.01 21.30
C ILE A 338 11.04 -11.14 20.28
N VAL A 339 9.85 -11.72 20.10
CA VAL A 339 9.64 -12.81 19.15
C VAL A 339 9.62 -12.24 17.73
N ASP A 340 8.94 -11.10 17.55
CA ASP A 340 8.84 -10.38 16.27
C ASP A 340 10.23 -10.02 15.71
N SER A 341 11.17 -9.55 16.55
CA SER A 341 12.54 -9.25 16.13
C SER A 341 13.33 -10.48 15.63
N THR A 342 12.90 -11.69 15.96
CA THR A 342 13.52 -12.93 15.47
C THR A 342 12.89 -13.46 14.18
N LEU A 343 11.68 -13.03 13.80
CA LEU A 343 10.95 -13.61 12.67
C LEU A 343 11.69 -13.42 11.34
N GLN A 344 12.23 -12.23 11.09
CA GLN A 344 12.94 -11.92 9.84
C GLN A 344 14.18 -12.82 9.63
N PHE A 345 14.88 -13.18 10.72
CA PHE A 345 15.96 -14.17 10.65
C PHE A 345 15.44 -15.54 10.23
N TRP A 346 14.36 -16.02 10.83
CA TRP A 346 13.81 -17.33 10.52
C TRP A 346 13.27 -17.41 9.09
N CYS A 347 12.57 -16.37 8.60
CA CYS A 347 12.09 -16.27 7.21
C CYS A 347 13.26 -16.25 6.21
N SER A 348 14.30 -15.47 6.52
CA SER A 348 15.50 -15.44 5.68
C SER A 348 16.16 -16.83 5.65
N LEU A 349 16.36 -17.47 6.80
CA LEU A 349 16.97 -18.79 6.87
C LEU A 349 16.15 -19.85 6.11
N SER A 350 14.83 -19.90 6.30
CA SER A 350 13.96 -20.83 5.59
C SER A 350 13.95 -20.58 4.09
N GLY A 351 13.79 -19.33 3.67
CA GLY A 351 13.83 -18.93 2.27
C GLY A 351 15.14 -19.30 1.58
N HIS A 352 16.29 -19.08 2.24
CA HIS A 352 17.59 -19.49 1.71
C HIS A 352 17.72 -21.02 1.59
N ILE A 353 17.26 -21.79 2.58
CA ILE A 353 17.28 -23.27 2.51
C ILE A 353 16.37 -23.79 1.38
N ILE A 354 15.21 -23.16 1.18
CA ILE A 354 14.25 -23.52 0.13
C ILE A 354 14.81 -23.19 -1.26
N ALA A 355 15.42 -22.00 -1.43
CA ALA A 355 15.96 -21.48 -2.68
C ALA A 355 17.23 -22.20 -3.20
N LEU A 356 17.90 -23.01 -2.37
CA LEU A 356 19.03 -23.84 -2.82
C LEU A 356 18.57 -24.79 -3.96
N GLU A 357 19.17 -24.60 -5.14
CA GLU A 357 18.82 -25.27 -6.40
C GLU A 357 19.00 -26.81 -6.36
N VAL A 358 18.26 -27.47 -7.26
CA VAL A 358 18.06 -28.93 -7.38
C VAL A 358 19.35 -29.75 -7.55
N GLU A 359 20.45 -29.15 -8.02
CA GLU A 359 21.74 -29.84 -8.22
C GLU A 359 22.39 -30.32 -6.89
N ASN A 360 21.96 -29.76 -5.74
CA ASN A 360 22.43 -30.11 -4.40
C ASN A 360 21.37 -30.83 -3.55
N ALA A 361 20.45 -31.60 -4.14
CA ALA A 361 19.32 -32.23 -3.44
C ALA A 361 19.73 -33.09 -2.21
N GLU A 362 20.86 -33.81 -2.30
CA GLU A 362 21.36 -34.64 -1.18
C GLU A 362 21.95 -33.79 -0.05
N TYR A 363 22.61 -32.68 -0.38
CA TYR A 363 23.12 -31.70 0.58
C TYR A 363 21.96 -30.94 1.26
N LYS A 364 20.95 -30.53 0.47
CA LYS A 364 19.71 -29.93 0.95
C LYS A 364 18.98 -30.82 1.94
N LYS A 365 18.82 -32.12 1.63
CA LYS A 365 18.18 -33.08 2.53
C LYS A 365 18.94 -33.24 3.86
N LYS A 366 20.28 -33.33 3.80
CA LYS A 366 21.13 -33.41 5.00
C LYS A 366 21.04 -32.15 5.87
N LEU A 367 20.92 -30.97 5.25
CA LEU A 367 20.71 -29.71 5.96
C LEU A 367 19.32 -29.62 6.58
N GLN A 368 18.28 -29.99 5.82
CA GLN A 368 16.91 -30.08 6.32
C GLN A 368 16.81 -31.02 7.52
N GLU A 369 17.46 -32.19 7.48
CA GLU A 369 17.51 -33.13 8.60
C GLU A 369 18.19 -32.55 9.85
N ARG A 370 19.23 -31.71 9.70
CA ARG A 370 19.93 -31.06 10.83
C ARG A 370 19.13 -29.92 11.45
N PHE A 371 18.45 -29.11 10.64
CA PHE A 371 17.65 -27.98 11.12
C PHE A 371 16.20 -28.36 11.49
N SER A 372 15.70 -29.51 11.02
CA SER A 372 14.37 -30.05 11.35
C SER A 372 14.03 -30.01 12.85
N PRO A 373 14.89 -30.46 13.80
CA PRO A 373 14.57 -30.38 15.22
C PRO A 373 14.44 -28.94 15.74
N ILE A 374 15.22 -28.00 15.20
CA ILE A 374 15.17 -26.57 15.59
C ILE A 374 13.87 -25.95 15.10
N PHE A 375 13.53 -26.12 13.82
CA PHE A 375 12.26 -25.62 13.26
C PHE A 375 11.05 -26.29 13.90
N SER A 376 11.16 -27.58 14.21
CA SER A 376 10.14 -28.30 14.97
C SER A 376 9.94 -27.64 16.34
N ALA A 377 11.00 -27.46 17.14
CA ALA A 377 10.88 -26.79 18.44
C ALA A 377 10.41 -25.32 18.32
N LEU A 378 10.75 -24.63 17.24
CA LEU A 378 10.27 -23.29 16.94
C LEU A 378 8.75 -23.26 16.75
N VAL A 379 8.18 -24.23 16.03
CA VAL A 379 6.72 -24.36 15.88
C VAL A 379 6.04 -24.52 17.25
N ASP A 380 6.60 -25.30 18.17
CA ASP A 380 6.04 -25.44 19.52
C ASP A 380 6.07 -24.11 20.29
N ALA A 381 7.20 -23.38 20.20
CA ALA A 381 7.34 -22.07 20.82
C ALA A 381 6.35 -21.05 20.23
N LEU A 382 6.23 -21.00 18.90
CA LEU A 382 5.30 -20.11 18.20
C LEU A 382 3.84 -20.45 18.52
N LEU A 383 3.47 -21.74 18.55
CA LEU A 383 2.13 -22.20 18.96
C LEU A 383 1.76 -21.76 20.37
N PHE A 384 2.75 -21.66 21.28
CA PHE A 384 2.52 -21.11 22.61
C PHE A 384 2.36 -19.59 22.58
N ARG A 385 3.18 -18.87 21.80
CA ARG A 385 3.18 -17.39 21.73
C ARG A 385 2.00 -16.78 20.97
N VAL A 386 1.41 -17.53 20.05
CA VAL A 386 0.24 -17.11 19.25
C VAL A 386 -1.06 -17.17 20.05
N GLN A 387 -1.08 -17.87 21.20
CA GLN A 387 -2.28 -18.00 22.02
C GLN A 387 -2.73 -16.63 22.56
N VAL A 388 -4.04 -16.41 22.53
CA VAL A 388 -4.64 -15.22 23.11
C VAL A 388 -4.72 -15.37 24.63
N ASN A 389 -4.16 -14.41 25.37
CA ASN A 389 -4.19 -14.41 26.84
C ASN A 389 -5.61 -14.13 27.38
N ASP A 390 -5.91 -14.63 28.59
CA ASP A 390 -7.14 -14.31 29.34
C ASP A 390 -7.16 -12.83 29.72
N THR A 391 -7.72 -11.99 28.86
CA THR A 391 -8.29 -10.71 29.29
C THR A 391 -9.80 -10.83 29.19
N PHE A 392 -10.37 -11.68 30.06
CA PHE A 392 -11.81 -11.67 30.29
C PHE A 392 -12.15 -10.49 31.18
N ASP A 393 -12.81 -9.48 30.63
CA ASP A 393 -13.82 -8.77 31.40
C ASP A 393 -15.11 -9.60 31.33
N GLU A 394 -15.64 -10.01 32.48
CA GLU A 394 -16.94 -10.69 32.66
C GLU A 394 -18.15 -9.91 32.09
N ASN A 395 -17.92 -8.76 31.43
CA ASN A 395 -18.92 -7.78 31.03
C ASN A 395 -19.24 -7.74 29.54
N GLY A 396 -18.83 -8.73 28.74
CA GLY A 396 -19.33 -8.89 27.36
C GLY A 396 -19.02 -7.73 26.42
N ARG A 397 -17.88 -7.05 26.59
CA ARG A 397 -17.35 -6.13 25.57
C ARG A 397 -16.47 -6.91 24.59
N THR A 398 -16.48 -6.47 23.34
CA THR A 398 -15.81 -7.04 22.18
C THR A 398 -14.38 -7.48 22.49
N ILE A 399 -14.04 -8.75 22.19
CA ILE A 399 -12.66 -9.22 22.17
C ILE A 399 -12.02 -8.67 20.89
N GLU A 400 -11.54 -7.44 20.95
CA GLU A 400 -10.56 -6.97 19.98
C GLU A 400 -9.25 -7.67 20.31
N LEU A 401 -8.63 -8.33 19.33
CA LEU A 401 -7.26 -8.81 19.52
C LEU A 401 -6.39 -7.59 19.87
N PRO A 402 -5.44 -7.72 20.81
CA PRO A 402 -4.43 -6.68 20.99
C PRO A 402 -3.78 -6.40 19.64
N SER A 403 -3.71 -5.13 19.24
CA SER A 403 -3.16 -4.73 17.92
C SER A 403 -1.75 -5.26 17.69
N GLY A 404 -0.95 -5.40 18.76
CA GLY A 404 0.37 -6.05 18.72
C GLY A 404 0.33 -7.55 18.39
N LEU A 405 -0.67 -8.30 18.87
CA LEU A 405 -0.85 -9.72 18.54
C LEU A 405 -1.34 -9.89 17.10
N GLU A 406 -2.22 -9.01 16.63
CA GLU A 406 -2.70 -9.03 15.24
C GLU A 406 -1.54 -8.81 14.26
N GLN A 407 -0.71 -7.78 14.50
CA GLN A 407 0.49 -7.54 13.69
C GLN A 407 1.46 -8.73 13.73
N PHE A 408 1.70 -9.29 14.91
CA PHE A 408 2.57 -10.46 15.06
C PHE A 408 2.03 -11.68 14.29
N ARG A 409 0.72 -11.95 14.38
CA ARG A 409 0.07 -13.04 13.62
C ARG A 409 0.22 -12.85 12.12
N MET A 410 0.07 -11.62 11.61
CA MET A 410 0.26 -11.32 10.19
C MET A 410 1.72 -11.56 9.74
N ASN A 411 2.70 -11.09 10.52
CA ASN A 411 4.12 -11.32 10.24
C ASN A 411 4.50 -12.80 10.27
N LEU A 412 3.80 -13.59 11.09
CA LEU A 412 4.08 -15.01 11.28
C LEU A 412 3.61 -15.91 10.12
N VAL A 413 2.63 -15.47 9.32
CA VAL A 413 2.03 -16.30 8.24
C VAL A 413 3.09 -16.78 7.25
N GLU A 414 3.95 -15.88 6.77
CA GLU A 414 5.01 -16.20 5.80
C GLU A 414 5.99 -17.23 6.38
N LEU A 415 6.40 -17.05 7.64
CA LEU A 415 7.29 -18.00 8.31
C LEU A 415 6.67 -19.39 8.46
N LEU A 416 5.39 -19.49 8.80
CA LEU A 416 4.71 -20.78 8.95
C LEU A 416 4.61 -21.53 7.62
N VAL A 417 4.31 -20.81 6.54
CA VAL A 417 4.30 -21.33 5.16
C VAL A 417 5.66 -21.91 4.80
N ASP A 418 6.73 -21.17 5.06
CA ASP A 418 8.10 -21.59 4.80
C ASP A 418 8.52 -22.81 5.65
N ILE A 419 8.22 -22.81 6.94
CA ILE A 419 8.51 -23.95 7.83
C ILE A 419 7.75 -25.19 7.36
N CYS A 420 6.50 -25.04 6.91
CA CYS A 420 5.70 -26.14 6.38
C CYS A 420 6.32 -26.76 5.12
N GLN A 421 6.87 -25.93 4.21
CA GLN A 421 7.61 -26.42 3.03
C GLN A 421 8.91 -27.12 3.42
N LEU A 422 9.58 -26.67 4.49
CA LEU A 422 10.86 -27.24 4.93
C LEU A 422 10.71 -28.58 5.67
N LEU A 423 9.74 -28.68 6.58
CA LEU A 423 9.47 -29.90 7.35
C LEU A 423 8.65 -30.94 6.57
N GLY A 424 7.92 -30.49 5.55
CA GLY A 424 6.92 -31.27 4.84
C GLY A 424 5.54 -31.18 5.51
N PRO A 425 4.44 -30.98 4.74
CA PRO A 425 3.08 -30.86 5.26
C PRO A 425 2.66 -32.02 6.16
N ALA A 426 3.04 -33.25 5.83
CA ALA A 426 2.66 -34.43 6.62
C ALA A 426 3.21 -34.37 8.05
N LEU A 427 4.50 -34.04 8.23
CA LEU A 427 5.12 -33.94 9.56
C LEU A 427 4.65 -32.71 10.31
N PHE A 428 4.43 -31.60 9.61
CA PHE A 428 3.92 -30.35 10.18
C PHE A 428 2.49 -30.51 10.72
N ILE A 429 1.59 -31.09 9.92
CA ILE A 429 0.21 -31.38 10.31
C ILE A 429 0.17 -32.41 11.42
N GLN A 430 0.93 -33.50 11.27
CA GLN A 430 1.07 -34.49 12.34
C GLN A 430 1.49 -33.79 13.63
N LYS A 431 2.43 -32.85 13.60
CA LYS A 431 2.84 -32.13 14.81
C LYS A 431 1.74 -31.27 15.43
N ILE A 432 0.91 -30.60 14.63
CA ILE A 432 -0.24 -29.82 15.12
C ILE A 432 -1.26 -30.72 15.83
N PHE A 433 -1.48 -31.94 15.31
CA PHE A 433 -2.51 -32.88 15.80
C PHE A 433 -2.01 -33.99 16.75
N LEU A 434 -0.70 -34.31 16.79
CA LEU A 434 -0.14 -35.53 17.41
C LEU A 434 -0.17 -35.56 18.93
N ARG A 435 -0.26 -34.41 19.62
CA ARG A 435 0.05 -34.43 21.05
C ARG A 435 -1.10 -34.80 21.97
N ASP A 436 -2.32 -34.29 21.81
CA ASP A 436 -3.37 -34.49 22.83
C ASP A 436 -4.82 -34.28 22.33
N TRP A 437 -5.16 -34.60 21.06
CA TRP A 437 -6.56 -34.44 20.61
C TRP A 437 -7.48 -35.59 21.05
N ILE A 438 -6.96 -36.72 21.54
CA ILE A 438 -7.83 -37.85 21.92
C ILE A 438 -8.84 -37.34 22.97
N PRO A 439 -10.14 -37.29 22.66
CA PRO A 439 -11.15 -36.70 23.51
C PRO A 439 -11.40 -37.62 24.71
N THR A 440 -10.46 -37.60 25.65
CA THR A 440 -10.64 -38.17 26.98
C THR A 440 -11.24 -37.09 27.87
N SER A 441 -12.47 -36.69 27.53
CA SER A 441 -13.56 -36.20 28.39
C SER A 441 -13.29 -35.24 29.57
N MET A 442 -12.11 -34.67 29.80
CA MET A 442 -11.85 -33.90 31.02
C MET A 442 -11.59 -32.41 30.82
N HIS A 443 -10.73 -31.91 29.93
CA HIS A 443 -10.62 -30.45 29.70
C HIS A 443 -10.05 -30.10 28.32
N ILE A 444 -10.86 -29.51 27.42
CA ILE A 444 -10.40 -28.93 26.14
C ILE A 444 -9.96 -27.48 26.39
N SER A 445 -8.67 -27.17 26.18
CA SER A 445 -8.16 -25.79 26.20
C SER A 445 -8.49 -25.10 24.87
N TRP A 446 -9.59 -24.36 24.83
CA TRP A 446 -10.02 -23.66 23.61
C TRP A 446 -8.94 -22.72 23.03
N ARG A 447 -8.03 -22.19 23.87
CA ARG A 447 -6.88 -21.38 23.42
C ARG A 447 -5.95 -22.10 22.47
N GLU A 448 -5.58 -23.32 22.83
CA GLU A 448 -4.70 -24.13 22.01
C GLU A 448 -5.41 -24.53 20.72
N VAL A 449 -6.71 -24.81 20.81
CA VAL A 449 -7.53 -25.10 19.63
C VAL A 449 -7.52 -23.92 18.67
N GLU A 450 -7.74 -22.70 19.14
CA GLU A 450 -7.73 -21.49 18.31
C GLU A 450 -6.36 -21.26 17.66
N ALA A 451 -5.27 -21.33 18.43
CA ALA A 451 -3.92 -21.12 17.90
C ALA A 451 -3.54 -22.19 16.86
N LYS A 452 -3.92 -23.45 17.09
CA LYS A 452 -3.73 -24.54 16.12
C LYS A 452 -4.55 -24.32 14.85
N LEU A 453 -5.80 -23.87 14.96
CA LEU A 453 -6.64 -23.53 13.80
C LEU A 453 -6.08 -22.34 13.01
N PHE A 454 -5.57 -21.31 13.70
CA PHE A 454 -4.90 -20.19 13.05
C PHE A 454 -3.68 -20.64 12.23
N VAL A 455 -2.79 -21.45 12.84
CA VAL A 455 -1.60 -21.98 12.15
C VAL A 455 -2.01 -22.87 10.97
N LEU A 456 -3.05 -23.69 11.14
CA LEU A 456 -3.58 -24.53 10.07
C LEU A 456 -4.14 -23.69 8.90
N ASN A 457 -4.86 -22.60 9.19
CA ASN A 457 -5.34 -21.69 8.16
C ASN A 457 -4.20 -21.03 7.38
N ALA A 458 -3.15 -20.59 8.09
CA ALA A 458 -1.98 -19.94 7.50
C ALA A 458 -1.25 -20.82 6.48
N VAL A 459 -1.15 -22.14 6.72
CA VAL A 459 -0.42 -23.07 5.84
C VAL A 459 -1.29 -23.71 4.76
N SER A 460 -2.57 -23.34 4.67
CA SER A 460 -3.56 -24.01 3.82
C SER A 460 -3.14 -24.13 2.35
N GLU A 461 -2.57 -23.09 1.75
CA GLU A 461 -2.16 -23.11 0.34
C GLU A 461 -1.05 -24.13 0.04
N VAL A 462 -0.10 -24.31 0.95
CA VAL A 462 1.01 -25.28 0.79
C VAL A 462 0.47 -26.70 0.91
N VAL A 463 -0.36 -26.93 1.93
CA VAL A 463 -0.97 -28.23 2.20
C VAL A 463 -1.86 -28.67 1.02
N LEU A 464 -2.62 -27.75 0.43
CA LEU A 464 -3.46 -28.03 -0.74
C LEU A 464 -2.66 -28.38 -2.00
N LYS A 465 -1.47 -27.79 -2.19
CA LYS A 465 -0.61 -28.05 -3.37
C LYS A 465 0.01 -29.45 -3.37
N GLU A 466 0.31 -30.01 -2.18
CA GLU A 466 0.98 -31.31 -2.06
C GLU A 466 0.02 -32.52 -1.93
N GLU A 467 -1.30 -32.29 -2.02
CA GLU A 467 -2.37 -33.32 -2.04
C GLU A 467 -2.24 -34.42 -0.97
N HIS A 468 -1.73 -34.10 0.22
CA HIS A 468 -1.68 -35.03 1.35
C HIS A 468 -2.93 -34.88 2.23
N PRO A 469 -3.94 -35.77 2.10
CA PRO A 469 -5.14 -35.67 2.92
C PRO A 469 -4.81 -35.99 4.38
N PHE A 470 -5.13 -35.07 5.28
CA PHE A 470 -5.17 -35.34 6.71
C PHE A 470 -6.59 -35.69 7.14
N ASP A 471 -6.73 -36.25 8.34
CA ASP A 471 -8.03 -36.69 8.86
C ASP A 471 -8.94 -35.50 9.17
N ILE A 472 -9.87 -35.19 8.25
CA ILE A 472 -10.85 -34.11 8.37
C ILE A 472 -11.83 -34.37 9.53
N SER A 473 -11.90 -35.59 10.07
CA SER A 473 -12.79 -35.97 11.17
C SER A 473 -12.65 -35.04 12.39
N VAL A 474 -11.45 -34.52 12.66
CA VAL A 474 -11.19 -33.58 13.76
C VAL A 474 -11.92 -32.25 13.57
N ILE A 475 -11.93 -31.73 12.34
CA ILE A 475 -12.67 -30.51 11.98
C ILE A 475 -14.17 -30.76 12.10
N MET A 476 -14.63 -31.94 11.68
CA MET A 476 -16.04 -32.34 11.79
C MET A 476 -16.53 -32.39 13.24
N ASP A 477 -15.73 -32.99 14.13
CA ASP A 477 -16.06 -33.08 15.56
C ASP A 477 -16.13 -31.69 16.21
N LEU A 478 -15.24 -30.77 15.84
CA LEU A 478 -15.30 -29.37 16.30
C LEU A 478 -16.57 -28.66 15.82
N VAL A 479 -16.94 -28.85 14.55
CA VAL A 479 -18.17 -28.28 13.99
C VAL A 479 -19.39 -28.84 14.72
N MET A 480 -19.41 -30.15 15.03
CA MET A 480 -20.49 -30.76 15.82
C MET A 480 -20.61 -30.13 17.21
N ILE A 481 -19.49 -30.02 17.92
CA ILE A 481 -19.45 -29.46 19.28
C ILE A 481 -19.91 -28.00 19.28
N LEU A 482 -19.42 -27.17 18.36
CA LEU A 482 -19.75 -25.75 18.30
C LEU A 482 -21.18 -25.49 17.79
N SER A 483 -21.67 -26.29 16.85
CA SER A 483 -23.04 -26.18 16.34
C SER A 483 -24.10 -26.62 17.35
N SER A 484 -23.73 -27.46 18.32
CA SER A 484 -24.63 -27.92 19.39
C SER A 484 -24.80 -26.92 20.54
N LYS A 485 -23.96 -25.88 20.60
CA LYS A 485 -23.99 -24.85 21.65
C LYS A 485 -24.95 -23.72 21.30
N SER A 486 -25.60 -23.13 22.32
CA SER A 486 -26.56 -22.04 22.11
C SER A 486 -25.86 -20.71 21.78
N SER A 487 -26.57 -19.79 21.12
CA SER A 487 -26.05 -18.45 20.78
C SER A 487 -25.64 -17.61 22.01
N GLU A 488 -26.17 -17.93 23.19
CA GLU A 488 -25.81 -17.28 24.46
C GLU A 488 -24.46 -17.80 25.02
N ASP A 489 -24.11 -19.05 24.72
CA ASP A 489 -22.84 -19.69 25.09
C ASP A 489 -21.69 -19.33 24.12
N LEU A 490 -22.03 -18.84 22.93
CA LEU A 490 -21.09 -18.36 21.90
C LEU A 490 -20.67 -16.91 22.17
N ARG A 491 -20.30 -16.57 23.41
CA ARG A 491 -19.80 -15.24 23.77
C ARG A 491 -18.33 -15.30 24.16
N GLY A 492 -17.60 -14.23 23.86
CA GLY A 492 -16.19 -14.09 24.22
C GLY A 492 -15.28 -14.99 23.37
N PHE A 493 -14.38 -15.72 24.02
CA PHE A 493 -13.28 -16.46 23.36
C PHE A 493 -13.79 -17.53 22.37
N MET A 494 -14.99 -18.04 22.59
CA MET A 494 -15.63 -18.99 21.67
C MET A 494 -15.89 -18.40 20.28
N CYS A 495 -16.13 -17.08 20.16
CA CYS A 495 -16.28 -16.41 18.86
C CYS A 495 -14.97 -16.42 18.05
N LEU A 496 -13.82 -16.31 18.73
CA LEU A 496 -12.51 -16.40 18.09
C LEU A 496 -12.25 -17.80 17.53
N VAL A 497 -12.53 -18.84 18.34
CA VAL A 497 -12.45 -20.23 17.87
C VAL A 497 -13.39 -20.46 16.70
N TYR A 498 -14.61 -19.93 16.78
CA TYR A 498 -15.61 -20.05 15.73
C TYR A 498 -15.15 -19.42 14.41
N LYS A 499 -14.59 -18.21 14.50
CA LYS A 499 -13.99 -17.47 13.37
C LYS A 499 -12.84 -18.27 12.74
N ALA A 500 -11.87 -18.68 13.56
CA ALA A 500 -10.71 -19.45 13.07
C ALA A 500 -11.12 -20.78 12.44
N LEU A 501 -12.14 -21.45 12.99
CA LEU A 501 -12.69 -22.66 12.39
C LEU A 501 -13.38 -22.39 11.06
N ALA A 502 -14.18 -21.32 10.95
CA ALA A 502 -14.81 -20.91 9.70
C ALA A 502 -13.77 -20.61 8.60
N ASP A 503 -12.68 -19.93 8.95
CA ASP A 503 -11.57 -19.66 8.03
C ASP A 503 -10.90 -20.96 7.56
N VAL A 504 -10.61 -21.91 8.48
CA VAL A 504 -10.07 -23.23 8.13
C VAL A 504 -11.03 -24.00 7.22
N ILE A 505 -12.33 -24.03 7.51
CA ILE A 505 -13.31 -24.72 6.66
C ILE A 505 -13.34 -24.09 5.25
N GLY A 506 -13.27 -22.76 5.17
CA GLY A 506 -13.18 -22.06 3.88
C GLY A 506 -11.93 -22.42 3.09
N SER A 507 -10.77 -22.39 3.74
CA SER A 507 -9.49 -22.68 3.11
C SER A 507 -9.36 -24.14 2.67
N TYR A 508 -9.89 -25.10 3.45
CA TYR A 508 -9.87 -26.53 3.12
C TYR A 508 -11.14 -27.03 2.41
N ALA A 509 -11.99 -26.13 1.90
CA ALA A 509 -13.26 -26.47 1.28
C ALA A 509 -13.14 -27.51 0.15
N LYS A 510 -12.03 -27.53 -0.60
CA LYS A 510 -11.74 -28.52 -1.66
C LYS A 510 -11.72 -29.97 -1.18
N TRP A 511 -11.30 -30.20 0.07
CA TRP A 511 -11.09 -31.55 0.61
C TRP A 511 -12.33 -32.10 1.32
N ILE A 512 -13.27 -31.23 1.70
CA ILE A 512 -14.50 -31.62 2.40
C ILE A 512 -15.40 -32.51 1.51
N PRO A 513 -15.69 -32.16 0.23
CA PRO A 513 -16.50 -33.00 -0.66
C PRO A 513 -15.80 -34.30 -1.09
N THR A 514 -14.48 -34.28 -1.30
CA THR A 514 -13.71 -35.43 -1.81
C THR A 514 -13.49 -36.53 -0.77
N SER A 515 -13.53 -36.20 0.53
CA SER A 515 -13.50 -37.20 1.61
C SER A 515 -14.74 -38.13 1.62
N GLN A 516 -15.85 -37.75 0.98
CA GLN A 516 -17.05 -38.57 0.84
C GLN A 516 -16.86 -39.79 -0.09
N THR A 517 -15.87 -39.77 -0.99
CA THR A 517 -15.67 -40.84 -1.98
C THR A 517 -14.56 -41.84 -1.60
N ASN A 518 -13.52 -41.42 -0.88
CA ASN A 518 -12.33 -42.24 -0.61
C ASN A 518 -12.45 -43.24 0.55
N THR A 519 -13.52 -43.20 1.36
CA THR A 519 -13.80 -44.23 2.38
C THR A 519 -14.49 -45.49 1.81
N ARG A 520 -14.68 -45.56 0.48
CA ARG A 520 -15.37 -46.69 -0.18
C ARG A 520 -14.64 -48.04 -0.28
N PRO A 521 -13.32 -48.24 -0.07
CA PRO A 521 -12.76 -49.60 -0.25
C PRO A 521 -12.63 -50.43 1.04
N LEU A 522 -12.72 -49.86 2.25
CA LEU A 522 -12.38 -50.60 3.49
C LEU A 522 -13.55 -50.95 4.41
N ILE A 523 -14.75 -50.40 4.20
CA ILE A 523 -15.96 -50.70 5.01
C ILE A 523 -17.02 -51.44 4.17
N SER A 524 -16.61 -52.45 3.39
CA SER A 524 -17.52 -53.32 2.62
C SER A 524 -17.64 -54.74 3.17
N GLN A 525 -17.15 -55.02 4.39
CA GLN A 525 -17.17 -56.37 4.98
C GLN A 525 -17.95 -56.53 6.29
N LEU A 526 -18.82 -55.59 6.66
CA LEU A 526 -19.75 -55.76 7.80
C LEU A 526 -21.20 -55.46 7.37
N PRO A 527 -22.13 -56.43 7.44
CA PRO A 527 -23.52 -56.24 7.04
C PRO A 527 -24.33 -55.62 8.18
N LEU A 528 -24.00 -54.39 8.58
CA LEU A 528 -24.88 -53.57 9.42
C LEU A 528 -25.11 -52.19 8.78
N CYS A 529 -26.38 -51.95 8.45
CA CYS A 529 -27.01 -50.66 8.19
C CYS A 529 -26.51 -49.83 6.98
N THR A 530 -27.02 -50.18 5.81
CA THR A 530 -27.21 -49.27 4.66
C THR A 530 -28.00 -47.99 5.00
N ALA A 531 -28.72 -47.94 6.13
CA ALA A 531 -29.41 -46.75 6.62
C ALA A 531 -28.50 -45.75 7.36
N CYS A 532 -27.46 -46.19 8.05
CA CYS A 532 -26.55 -45.29 8.80
C CYS A 532 -25.57 -44.57 7.87
N ASN A 533 -25.13 -45.22 6.79
CA ASN A 533 -24.28 -44.58 5.79
C ASN A 533 -25.01 -43.51 4.98
N ALA A 534 -26.33 -43.63 4.81
CA ALA A 534 -27.17 -42.55 4.29
C ALA A 534 -27.28 -41.41 5.33
N ILE A 535 -27.52 -41.68 6.61
CA ILE A 535 -27.62 -40.58 7.60
C ILE A 535 -26.31 -39.77 7.72
N ILE A 536 -25.14 -40.42 7.63
CA ILE A 536 -23.84 -39.74 7.68
C ILE A 536 -23.57 -38.89 6.43
N THR A 537 -23.98 -39.34 5.23
CA THR A 537 -23.85 -38.53 3.99
C THR A 537 -24.87 -37.37 3.91
N TRP A 538 -25.99 -37.44 4.64
CA TRP A 538 -27.09 -36.47 4.53
C TRP A 538 -27.09 -35.42 5.65
N VAL A 539 -26.53 -35.72 6.83
CA VAL A 539 -26.48 -34.78 7.98
C VAL A 539 -25.33 -33.76 7.86
N GLN A 540 -24.25 -34.09 7.15
CA GLN A 540 -23.01 -33.31 7.12
C GLN A 540 -23.14 -31.93 6.42
N PRO A 541 -23.71 -31.80 5.21
CA PRO A 541 -23.86 -30.50 4.56
C PRO A 541 -24.81 -29.56 5.32
N ALA A 542 -25.85 -30.12 5.97
CA ALA A 542 -26.82 -29.35 6.74
C ALA A 542 -26.21 -28.74 8.01
N MET A 543 -25.32 -29.47 8.68
CA MET A 543 -24.65 -29.02 9.89
C MET A 543 -23.65 -27.89 9.60
N PHE A 544 -22.84 -27.99 8.54
CA PHE A 544 -21.97 -26.88 8.12
C PHE A 544 -22.77 -25.63 7.77
N ARG A 545 -23.96 -25.77 7.17
CA ARG A 545 -24.82 -24.62 6.85
C ARG A 545 -25.46 -23.99 8.08
N LEU A 546 -25.88 -24.79 9.05
CA LEU A 546 -26.36 -24.29 10.35
C LEU A 546 -25.22 -23.57 11.09
N PHE A 547 -23.99 -24.09 11.01
CA PHE A 547 -22.80 -23.45 11.52
C PHE A 547 -22.55 -22.09 10.83
N PHE A 548 -22.48 -22.03 9.50
CA PHE A 548 -22.28 -20.74 8.83
C PHE A 548 -23.45 -19.78 9.08
N ALA A 549 -24.69 -20.24 9.06
CA ALA A 549 -25.87 -19.41 9.33
C ALA A 549 -25.85 -18.82 10.75
N ALA A 550 -25.48 -19.61 11.77
CA ALA A 550 -25.33 -19.13 13.14
C ALA A 550 -24.15 -18.15 13.27
N GLY A 551 -23.02 -18.44 12.61
CA GLY A 551 -21.84 -17.58 12.62
C GLY A 551 -22.06 -16.22 11.94
N ILE A 552 -22.80 -16.19 10.83
CA ILE A 552 -23.19 -14.96 10.12
C ILE A 552 -24.08 -14.06 10.99
N THR A 553 -24.81 -14.60 11.97
CA THR A 553 -25.59 -13.75 12.90
C THR A 553 -24.75 -13.02 13.93
N GLN A 554 -23.49 -13.42 14.13
CA GLN A 554 -22.55 -12.82 15.08
C GLN A 554 -21.63 -11.82 14.33
N PRO A 555 -21.65 -10.51 14.65
CA PRO A 555 -20.86 -9.50 13.91
C PRO A 555 -19.36 -9.75 13.87
N PHE A 556 -18.81 -10.46 14.88
CA PHE A 556 -17.37 -10.75 14.97
C PHE A 556 -16.93 -11.90 14.05
N CYS A 557 -17.83 -12.84 13.76
CA CYS A 557 -17.54 -14.05 12.98
C CYS A 557 -18.05 -13.95 11.53
N SER A 558 -18.79 -12.90 11.20
CA SER A 558 -19.56 -12.81 9.95
C SER A 558 -18.68 -12.81 8.70
N SER A 559 -17.54 -12.12 8.72
CA SER A 559 -16.57 -12.10 7.60
C SER A 559 -16.01 -13.48 7.28
N ALA A 560 -15.43 -14.15 8.29
CA ALA A 560 -14.88 -15.51 8.15
C ALA A 560 -15.96 -16.52 7.74
N CYS A 561 -17.17 -16.40 8.29
CA CYS A 561 -18.28 -17.29 7.96
C CYS A 561 -18.83 -17.04 6.54
N ALA A 562 -18.91 -15.78 6.09
CA ALA A 562 -19.33 -15.44 4.72
C ALA A 562 -18.30 -15.96 3.70
N PHE A 563 -17.01 -15.74 3.97
CA PHE A 563 -15.92 -16.25 3.13
C PHE A 563 -15.91 -17.78 3.07
N GLY A 564 -15.94 -18.44 4.23
CA GLY A 564 -15.96 -19.89 4.33
C GLY A 564 -17.19 -20.51 3.68
N PHE A 565 -18.35 -19.87 3.85
CA PHE A 565 -19.59 -20.27 3.18
C PHE A 565 -19.49 -20.15 1.66
N ARG A 566 -18.94 -19.04 1.13
CA ARG A 566 -18.73 -18.89 -0.33
C ARG A 566 -17.83 -20.00 -0.87
N LYS A 567 -16.67 -20.23 -0.25
CA LYS A 567 -15.72 -21.26 -0.69
C LYS A 567 -16.30 -22.67 -0.61
N PHE A 568 -17.05 -22.96 0.44
CA PHE A 568 -17.78 -24.22 0.56
C PHE A 568 -18.82 -24.39 -0.56
N CYS A 569 -19.60 -23.34 -0.85
CA CYS A 569 -20.61 -23.36 -1.90
C CYS A 569 -20.01 -23.49 -3.31
N GLU A 570 -18.84 -22.89 -3.58
CA GLU A 570 -18.10 -23.03 -4.84
C GLU A 570 -17.69 -24.49 -5.11
N GLU A 571 -17.13 -25.17 -4.11
CA GLU A 571 -16.60 -26.53 -4.27
C GLU A 571 -17.69 -27.62 -4.11
N ALA A 572 -18.75 -27.36 -3.33
CA ALA A 572 -19.85 -28.30 -3.08
C ALA A 572 -21.03 -28.16 -4.06
N ALA A 573 -20.95 -27.29 -5.08
CA ALA A 573 -22.06 -26.96 -5.97
C ALA A 573 -22.74 -28.19 -6.62
N ALA A 574 -21.98 -29.25 -6.93
CA ALA A 574 -22.48 -30.48 -7.54
C ALA A 574 -23.27 -31.41 -6.60
N VAL A 575 -23.09 -31.26 -5.28
CA VAL A 575 -23.72 -32.12 -4.24
C VAL A 575 -24.95 -31.43 -3.63
N MET A 576 -25.14 -30.13 -3.91
CA MET A 576 -26.09 -29.24 -3.21
C MET A 576 -27.49 -29.16 -3.85
N HIS A 577 -27.81 -29.98 -4.85
CA HIS A 577 -29.06 -29.90 -5.62
C HIS A 577 -30.34 -30.38 -4.89
N GLU A 578 -30.24 -30.89 -3.66
CA GLU A 578 -31.40 -31.39 -2.92
C GLU A 578 -32.33 -30.23 -2.47
N PRO A 579 -33.66 -30.41 -2.55
CA PRO A 579 -34.63 -29.35 -2.26
C PRO A 579 -34.56 -28.81 -0.82
N SER A 580 -34.26 -29.66 0.16
CA SER A 580 -34.05 -29.24 1.56
C SER A 580 -32.82 -28.34 1.73
N ASN A 581 -31.80 -28.51 0.89
CA ASN A 581 -30.58 -27.71 0.94
C ASN A 581 -30.84 -26.32 0.32
N LEU A 582 -31.60 -26.28 -0.76
CA LEU A 582 -32.02 -25.03 -1.41
C LEU A 582 -32.94 -24.20 -0.50
N GLU A 583 -33.85 -24.82 0.26
CA GLU A 583 -34.71 -24.10 1.21
C GLU A 583 -33.92 -23.41 2.33
N ILE A 584 -32.88 -24.06 2.86
CA ILE A 584 -32.02 -23.47 3.90
C ILE A 584 -31.23 -22.27 3.33
N LEU A 585 -30.73 -22.37 2.08
CA LEU A 585 -30.03 -21.26 1.42
C LEU A 585 -30.94 -20.04 1.22
N ILE A 586 -32.19 -20.27 0.80
CA ILE A 586 -33.18 -19.20 0.66
C ILE A 586 -33.54 -18.60 2.01
N TRP A 587 -33.67 -19.42 3.07
CA TRP A 587 -33.89 -18.91 4.43
C TRP A 587 -32.75 -18.01 4.93
N ILE A 588 -31.49 -18.36 4.62
CA ILE A 588 -30.33 -17.49 4.92
C ILE A 588 -30.45 -16.18 4.15
N GLY A 589 -30.81 -16.23 2.86
CA GLY A 589 -30.98 -15.05 2.00
C GLY A 589 -32.11 -14.12 2.42
N GLU A 590 -33.30 -14.67 2.74
CA GLU A 590 -34.45 -13.91 3.27
C GLU A 590 -34.09 -13.23 4.60
N GLY A 591 -33.29 -13.89 5.44
CA GLY A 591 -32.82 -13.35 6.71
C GLY A 591 -31.79 -12.21 6.60
N LEU A 592 -31.29 -11.86 5.42
CA LEU A 592 -30.29 -10.80 5.24
C LEU A 592 -30.89 -9.38 5.41
N GLU A 593 -32.21 -9.19 5.33
CA GLU A 593 -32.81 -7.86 5.59
C GLU A 593 -32.77 -7.48 7.07
N ASP A 594 -32.97 -8.44 7.96
CA ASP A 594 -32.96 -8.23 9.40
C ASP A 594 -31.52 -8.22 9.98
N ARG A 595 -30.55 -8.76 9.23
CA ARG A 595 -29.14 -8.89 9.63
C ARG A 595 -28.32 -7.73 9.05
N LYS A 596 -27.82 -6.84 9.92
CA LYS A 596 -26.93 -5.72 9.51
C LYS A 596 -25.51 -6.21 9.26
N LEU A 597 -25.28 -6.85 8.12
CA LEU A 597 -23.93 -7.20 7.65
C LEU A 597 -23.26 -6.02 6.94
N PRO A 598 -21.92 -5.97 6.89
CA PRO A 598 -21.16 -5.19 5.91
C PRO A 598 -21.52 -5.58 4.46
N LEU A 599 -21.49 -4.61 3.55
CA LEU A 599 -21.86 -4.80 2.14
C LEU A 599 -21.03 -5.88 1.42
N GLU A 600 -19.76 -6.01 1.77
CA GLU A 600 -18.85 -7.01 1.15
C GLU A 600 -19.27 -8.44 1.52
N GLU A 601 -19.47 -8.70 2.80
CA GLU A 601 -19.91 -10.01 3.32
C GLU A 601 -21.30 -10.38 2.80
N GLU A 602 -22.20 -9.41 2.72
CA GLU A 602 -23.54 -9.57 2.16
C GLU A 602 -23.48 -10.00 0.68
N ASN A 603 -22.57 -9.41 -0.11
CA ASN A 603 -22.34 -9.81 -1.49
C ASN A 603 -21.73 -11.22 -1.60
N GLU A 604 -20.83 -11.61 -0.68
CA GLU A 604 -20.27 -12.97 -0.68
C GLU A 604 -21.33 -14.04 -0.42
N VAL A 605 -22.23 -13.81 0.54
CA VAL A 605 -23.34 -14.73 0.86
C VAL A 605 -24.34 -14.81 -0.29
N VAL A 606 -24.77 -13.65 -0.82
CA VAL A 606 -25.70 -13.62 -1.97
C VAL A 606 -25.07 -14.25 -3.20
N GLY A 607 -23.78 -14.01 -3.44
CA GLY A 607 -23.02 -14.62 -4.52
C GLY A 607 -22.95 -16.14 -4.41
N ALA A 608 -22.67 -16.66 -3.21
CA ALA A 608 -22.64 -18.09 -2.93
C ALA A 608 -24.00 -18.78 -3.15
N ILE A 609 -25.10 -18.15 -2.71
CA ILE A 609 -26.46 -18.65 -2.95
C ILE A 609 -26.76 -18.63 -4.45
N SER A 610 -26.43 -17.52 -5.13
CA SER A 610 -26.66 -17.35 -6.57
C SER A 610 -25.92 -18.39 -7.38
N LEU A 611 -24.67 -18.69 -7.02
CA LEU A 611 -23.85 -19.72 -7.65
C LEU A 611 -24.53 -21.10 -7.62
N ILE A 612 -25.03 -21.53 -6.45
CA ILE A 612 -25.73 -22.82 -6.32
C ILE A 612 -27.05 -22.81 -7.09
N LEU A 613 -27.78 -21.69 -7.08
CA LEU A 613 -29.03 -21.57 -7.85
C LEU A 613 -28.77 -21.68 -9.36
N CYS A 614 -27.66 -21.12 -9.86
CA CYS A 614 -27.27 -21.23 -11.27
C CYS A 614 -26.95 -22.66 -11.71
N THR A 615 -26.56 -23.56 -10.80
CA THR A 615 -26.24 -24.97 -11.15
C THR A 615 -27.47 -25.89 -11.14
N VAL A 616 -28.65 -25.40 -10.73
CA VAL A 616 -29.90 -26.17 -10.71
C VAL A 616 -30.40 -26.45 -12.13
N SER A 617 -30.66 -27.72 -12.46
CA SER A 617 -31.10 -28.13 -13.80
C SER A 617 -32.55 -27.76 -14.15
N ASP A 618 -33.42 -27.56 -13.15
CA ASP A 618 -34.82 -27.15 -13.35
C ASP A 618 -34.95 -25.62 -13.40
N LYS A 619 -35.23 -25.08 -14.60
CA LYS A 619 -35.38 -23.64 -14.86
C LYS A 619 -36.56 -23.01 -14.12
N MET A 620 -37.65 -23.75 -13.91
CA MET A 620 -38.84 -23.22 -13.22
C MET A 620 -38.58 -23.11 -11.71
N LEU A 621 -37.92 -24.11 -11.14
CA LEU A 621 -37.50 -24.08 -9.74
C LEU A 621 -36.46 -22.97 -9.50
N MET A 622 -35.46 -22.86 -10.38
CA MET A 622 -34.46 -21.80 -10.35
C MET A 622 -35.12 -20.41 -10.34
N HIS A 623 -36.07 -20.16 -11.24
CA HIS A 623 -36.78 -18.88 -11.31
C HIS A 623 -37.56 -18.58 -10.01
N ASN A 624 -38.31 -19.56 -9.49
CA ASN A 624 -39.05 -19.39 -8.24
C ASN A 624 -38.12 -19.09 -7.07
N MET A 625 -36.93 -19.70 -7.02
CA MET A 625 -35.95 -19.46 -5.96
C MET A 625 -35.30 -18.07 -6.08
N PHE A 626 -34.94 -17.62 -7.28
CA PHE A 626 -34.46 -16.24 -7.48
C PHE A 626 -35.53 -15.20 -7.17
N ALA A 627 -36.79 -15.44 -7.57
CA ALA A 627 -37.91 -14.56 -7.24
C ALA A 627 -38.11 -14.47 -5.72
N ARG A 628 -37.98 -15.58 -4.99
CA ARG A 628 -38.03 -15.59 -3.52
C ARG A 628 -36.85 -14.85 -2.88
N LEU A 629 -35.63 -15.08 -3.36
CA LEU A 629 -34.43 -14.41 -2.86
C LEU A 629 -34.48 -12.89 -3.06
N LEU A 630 -35.02 -12.43 -4.19
CA LEU A 630 -35.09 -11.02 -4.54
C LEU A 630 -36.36 -10.31 -4.07
N SER A 631 -37.42 -11.03 -3.73
CA SER A 631 -38.70 -10.48 -3.25
C SER A 631 -38.55 -9.45 -2.10
N PRO A 632 -37.73 -9.71 -1.06
CA PRO A 632 -37.47 -8.72 -0.01
C PRO A 632 -36.83 -7.43 -0.57
N SER A 633 -35.81 -7.58 -1.43
CA SER A 633 -35.13 -6.47 -2.11
C SER A 633 -36.08 -5.65 -3.00
N TYR A 634 -37.01 -6.30 -3.70
CA TYR A 634 -38.05 -5.61 -4.47
C TYR A 634 -39.03 -4.86 -3.57
N ALA A 635 -39.40 -5.43 -2.42
CA ALA A 635 -40.31 -4.81 -1.47
C ALA A 635 -39.68 -3.57 -0.79
N THR A 636 -38.39 -3.61 -0.44
CA THR A 636 -37.69 -2.47 0.15
C THR A 636 -37.54 -1.32 -0.83
N VAL A 637 -37.19 -1.60 -2.09
CA VAL A 637 -37.14 -0.57 -3.13
C VAL A 637 -38.55 -0.06 -3.49
N GLY A 638 -39.54 -0.94 -3.51
CA GLY A 638 -40.94 -0.58 -3.72
C GLY A 638 -41.52 0.35 -2.64
N LYS A 639 -41.11 0.18 -1.36
CA LYS A 639 -41.47 1.11 -0.27
C LYS A 639 -40.96 2.52 -0.52
N LEU A 640 -39.75 2.66 -1.10
CA LEU A 640 -39.19 3.97 -1.45
C LEU A 640 -39.94 4.64 -2.62
N ILE A 641 -40.43 3.86 -3.58
CA ILE A 641 -41.10 4.38 -4.79
C ILE A 641 -42.59 4.71 -4.54
N ASN A 642 -43.29 3.91 -3.73
CA ASN A 642 -44.74 4.03 -3.55
C ASN A 642 -45.15 5.05 -2.46
N GLU A 643 -44.24 5.47 -1.57
CA GLU A 643 -44.50 6.52 -0.59
C GLU A 643 -44.38 7.90 -1.25
N ASP A 644 -45.44 8.29 -1.96
CA ASP A 644 -45.59 9.49 -2.82
C ASP A 644 -45.56 10.85 -2.06
N HIS A 645 -44.79 10.95 -0.97
CA HIS A 645 -44.59 12.17 -0.18
C HIS A 645 -43.09 12.44 0.03
N GLY A 646 -42.36 12.74 -1.05
CA GLY A 646 -40.97 13.22 -0.99
C GLY A 646 -40.75 14.41 -0.03
N HIS A 647 -41.82 15.14 0.33
CA HIS A 647 -41.80 16.21 1.32
C HIS A 647 -41.98 15.76 2.78
N ALA A 648 -42.67 14.66 3.07
CA ALA A 648 -42.94 14.22 4.45
C ALA A 648 -41.78 13.40 5.06
N LEU A 649 -41.07 12.61 4.24
CA LEU A 649 -39.91 11.82 4.68
C LEU A 649 -38.65 12.68 4.87
N ARG A 650 -38.48 13.75 4.09
CA ARG A 650 -37.39 14.74 4.26
C ARG A 650 -37.46 15.50 5.60
N HIS A 651 -38.63 15.54 6.25
CA HIS A 651 -38.77 16.12 7.59
C HIS A 651 -38.15 15.25 8.71
N ASN A 652 -37.88 13.96 8.45
CA ASN A 652 -37.17 13.05 9.36
C ASN A 652 -35.91 12.46 8.67
N PRO A 653 -34.77 13.16 8.70
CA PRO A 653 -33.55 12.76 8.00
C PRO A 653 -33.09 11.33 8.33
N SER A 654 -33.26 10.86 9.57
CA SER A 654 -32.81 9.54 10.02
C SER A 654 -33.58 8.37 9.37
N ILE A 655 -34.89 8.49 9.24
CA ILE A 655 -35.75 7.47 8.62
C ILE A 655 -35.52 7.44 7.11
N TYR A 656 -35.37 8.61 6.50
CA TYR A 656 -35.07 8.75 5.08
C TYR A 656 -33.70 8.14 4.72
N THR A 657 -32.64 8.49 5.46
CA THR A 657 -31.30 7.91 5.24
C THR A 657 -31.32 6.40 5.44
N HIS A 658 -32.03 5.89 6.46
CA HIS A 658 -32.17 4.45 6.66
C HIS A 658 -32.85 3.77 5.46
N LEU A 659 -33.99 4.29 4.99
CA LEU A 659 -34.71 3.75 3.83
C LEU A 659 -33.87 3.76 2.54
N VAL A 660 -33.14 4.85 2.29
CA VAL A 660 -32.22 4.98 1.14
C VAL A 660 -31.09 3.97 1.24
N THR A 661 -30.49 3.77 2.43
CA THR A 661 -29.43 2.77 2.62
C THR A 661 -29.93 1.33 2.46
N THR A 662 -31.15 1.02 2.92
CA THR A 662 -31.75 -0.31 2.74
C THR A 662 -32.13 -0.57 1.29
N ALA A 663 -32.65 0.42 0.57
CA ALA A 663 -32.93 0.31 -0.85
C ALA A 663 -31.63 0.15 -1.67
N GLY A 664 -30.58 0.89 -1.32
CA GLY A 664 -29.25 0.74 -1.92
C GLY A 664 -28.65 -0.65 -1.70
N ARG A 665 -28.82 -1.24 -0.51
CA ARG A 665 -28.45 -2.65 -0.23
C ARG A 665 -29.24 -3.62 -1.11
N GLY A 666 -30.56 -3.46 -1.19
CA GLY A 666 -31.42 -4.28 -2.05
C GLY A 666 -30.99 -4.25 -3.53
N LEU A 667 -30.66 -3.07 -4.05
CA LEU A 667 -30.13 -2.91 -5.42
C LEU A 667 -28.77 -3.60 -5.61
N ASN A 668 -27.87 -3.50 -4.64
CA ASN A 668 -26.59 -4.21 -4.69
C ASN A 668 -26.77 -5.74 -4.69
N ARG A 669 -27.71 -6.29 -3.90
CA ARG A 669 -28.05 -7.73 -3.93
C ARG A 669 -28.53 -8.16 -5.32
N ILE A 670 -29.43 -7.37 -5.92
CA ILE A 670 -29.93 -7.62 -7.28
C ILE A 670 -28.78 -7.61 -8.30
N GLY A 671 -27.88 -6.62 -8.20
CA GLY A 671 -26.68 -6.55 -9.05
C GLY A 671 -25.77 -7.77 -8.91
N THR A 672 -25.51 -8.23 -7.68
CA THR A 672 -24.69 -9.43 -7.42
C THR A 672 -25.33 -10.69 -8.00
N VAL A 673 -26.65 -10.86 -7.92
CA VAL A 673 -27.34 -11.99 -8.58
C VAL A 673 -27.08 -11.96 -10.09
N PHE A 674 -27.20 -10.80 -10.74
CA PHE A 674 -26.91 -10.67 -12.17
C PHE A 674 -25.44 -10.97 -12.53
N SER A 675 -24.47 -10.59 -11.70
CA SER A 675 -23.05 -10.88 -12.00
C SER A 675 -22.72 -12.38 -12.00
N TYR A 676 -23.32 -13.14 -11.09
CA TYR A 676 -23.15 -14.60 -11.05
C TYR A 676 -23.90 -15.31 -12.17
N LEU A 677 -25.07 -14.80 -12.57
CA LEU A 677 -25.76 -15.27 -13.78
C LEU A 677 -24.88 -15.06 -15.03
N ALA A 678 -24.25 -13.90 -15.18
CA ALA A 678 -23.34 -13.60 -16.30
C ALA A 678 -22.17 -14.59 -16.41
N SER A 679 -21.62 -15.00 -15.26
CA SER A 679 -20.40 -15.82 -15.20
C SER A 679 -20.67 -17.31 -15.50
N HIS A 680 -21.76 -17.88 -14.97
CA HIS A 680 -22.01 -19.33 -14.98
C HIS A 680 -22.88 -19.83 -16.14
N LEU A 681 -23.72 -18.98 -16.74
CA LEU A 681 -24.51 -19.34 -17.91
C LEU A 681 -23.68 -19.36 -19.22
N SER A 682 -22.39 -19.05 -19.13
CA SER A 682 -21.45 -18.97 -20.26
C SER A 682 -21.02 -20.31 -20.87
N VAL A 683 -21.33 -21.46 -20.23
CA VAL A 683 -20.68 -22.73 -20.61
C VAL A 683 -21.48 -23.65 -21.52
N ASP A 684 -22.82 -23.81 -21.46
CA ASP A 684 -23.42 -24.90 -22.28
C ASP A 684 -24.93 -24.89 -22.65
N LEU A 685 -25.76 -23.89 -22.36
CA LEU A 685 -27.22 -24.00 -22.65
C LEU A 685 -27.90 -22.76 -23.22
N GLY A 686 -28.00 -22.67 -24.57
CA GLY A 686 -29.10 -22.03 -25.32
C GLY A 686 -29.51 -20.57 -24.98
N PRO A 687 -30.51 -20.00 -25.68
CA PRO A 687 -31.04 -18.67 -25.37
C PRO A 687 -31.93 -18.76 -24.12
N ASP A 688 -31.43 -18.27 -22.98
CA ASP A 688 -32.12 -18.44 -21.70
C ASP A 688 -33.18 -17.37 -21.41
N GLU A 689 -34.46 -17.79 -21.43
CA GLU A 689 -35.64 -17.03 -21.00
C GLU A 689 -35.56 -16.60 -19.51
N SER A 690 -34.71 -17.23 -18.69
CA SER A 690 -34.63 -17.02 -17.24
C SER A 690 -34.09 -15.64 -16.83
N ILE A 691 -33.04 -15.14 -17.49
CA ILE A 691 -32.49 -13.80 -17.25
C ILE A 691 -33.52 -12.74 -17.69
N PHE A 692 -34.23 -13.03 -18.78
CA PHE A 692 -35.23 -12.14 -19.35
C PHE A 692 -36.40 -11.88 -18.41
N VAL A 693 -36.99 -12.92 -17.81
CA VAL A 693 -38.10 -12.74 -16.85
C VAL A 693 -37.67 -11.91 -15.62
N LEU A 694 -36.43 -12.08 -15.16
CA LEU A 694 -35.88 -11.29 -14.05
C LEU A 694 -35.63 -9.83 -14.45
N LEU A 695 -35.16 -9.57 -15.67
CA LEU A 695 -34.99 -8.22 -16.22
C LEU A 695 -36.33 -7.52 -16.45
N GLU A 696 -37.35 -8.22 -16.96
CA GLU A 696 -38.71 -7.68 -17.14
C GLU A 696 -39.35 -7.29 -15.81
N ALA A 697 -39.11 -8.05 -14.74
CA ALA A 697 -39.58 -7.70 -13.41
C ALA A 697 -38.81 -6.52 -12.78
N PHE A 698 -37.51 -6.40 -13.09
CA PHE A 698 -36.63 -5.39 -12.52
C PHE A 698 -36.75 -4.02 -13.18
N TRP A 699 -36.92 -3.97 -14.51
CA TRP A 699 -36.90 -2.72 -15.28
C TRP A 699 -37.95 -1.68 -14.84
N PRO A 700 -39.25 -2.02 -14.67
CA PRO A 700 -40.26 -1.04 -14.28
C PRO A 700 -40.00 -0.40 -12.90
N MET A 701 -39.29 -1.10 -12.03
CA MET A 701 -38.88 -0.59 -10.72
C MET A 701 -37.69 0.38 -10.86
N LEU A 702 -36.69 0.03 -11.67
CA LEU A 702 -35.58 0.93 -11.98
C LEU A 702 -36.02 2.21 -12.68
N GLU A 703 -36.92 2.11 -13.67
CA GLU A 703 -37.41 3.26 -14.43
C GLU A 703 -38.10 4.28 -13.51
N LYS A 704 -38.99 3.82 -12.63
CA LYS A 704 -39.65 4.68 -11.64
C LYS A 704 -38.65 5.33 -10.67
N LEU A 705 -37.62 4.60 -10.26
CA LEU A 705 -36.58 5.12 -9.37
C LEU A 705 -35.69 6.14 -10.08
N LEU A 706 -35.35 5.90 -11.36
CA LEU A 706 -34.59 6.82 -12.22
C LEU A 706 -35.31 8.15 -12.45
N ILE A 707 -36.64 8.16 -12.43
CA ILE A 707 -37.47 9.36 -12.59
C ILE A 707 -37.67 10.10 -11.25
N SER A 708 -37.51 9.43 -10.12
CA SER A 708 -37.81 9.97 -8.78
C SER A 708 -36.80 11.00 -8.26
N ASP A 709 -37.24 11.89 -7.36
CA ASP A 709 -36.37 12.88 -6.68
C ASP A 709 -35.37 12.26 -5.70
N HIS A 710 -35.50 10.96 -5.37
CA HIS A 710 -34.62 10.25 -4.44
C HIS A 710 -33.20 10.04 -4.97
N ILE A 711 -33.01 10.21 -6.28
CA ILE A 711 -31.73 10.09 -6.97
C ILE A 711 -30.72 11.20 -6.66
N GLU A 712 -31.17 12.27 -6.01
CA GLU A 712 -30.28 13.27 -5.42
C GLU A 712 -29.24 12.64 -4.46
N SER A 713 -29.55 11.48 -3.86
CA SER A 713 -28.56 10.73 -3.08
C SER A 713 -27.53 10.02 -3.98
N GLY A 714 -26.27 10.41 -3.87
CA GLY A 714 -25.15 9.78 -4.60
C GLY A 714 -25.00 8.27 -4.35
N SER A 715 -25.23 7.82 -3.11
CA SER A 715 -25.14 6.38 -2.75
C SER A 715 -26.23 5.55 -3.43
N LEU A 716 -27.44 6.09 -3.56
CA LEU A 716 -28.53 5.41 -4.26
C LEU A 716 -28.27 5.39 -5.76
N SER A 717 -27.88 6.52 -6.33
CA SER A 717 -27.51 6.63 -7.75
C SER A 717 -26.40 5.65 -8.13
N THR A 718 -25.39 5.48 -7.28
CA THR A 718 -24.32 4.51 -7.52
C THR A 718 -24.81 3.06 -7.43
N ALA A 719 -25.67 2.73 -6.47
CA ALA A 719 -26.25 1.38 -6.36
C ALA A 719 -27.14 1.03 -7.56
N VAL A 720 -27.95 1.98 -8.03
CA VAL A 720 -28.78 1.85 -9.24
C VAL A 720 -27.91 1.62 -10.48
N CYS A 721 -26.92 2.49 -10.68
CA CYS A 721 -25.98 2.41 -11.79
C CYS A 721 -25.21 1.09 -11.79
N ARG A 722 -24.74 0.63 -10.62
CA ARG A 722 -24.03 -0.65 -10.47
C ARG A 722 -24.93 -1.84 -10.79
N ALA A 723 -26.15 -1.88 -10.24
CA ALA A 723 -27.10 -2.96 -10.50
C ALA A 723 -27.47 -3.02 -11.99
N LEU A 724 -27.68 -1.86 -12.62
CA LEU A 724 -27.94 -1.76 -14.06
C LEU A 724 -26.74 -2.20 -14.90
N THR A 725 -25.52 -1.78 -14.55
CA THR A 725 -24.29 -2.21 -15.22
C THR A 725 -24.13 -3.73 -15.18
N LEU A 726 -24.32 -4.35 -14.01
CA LEU A 726 -24.20 -5.80 -13.85
C LEU A 726 -25.32 -6.54 -14.60
N ALA A 727 -26.54 -6.01 -14.60
CA ALA A 727 -27.65 -6.54 -15.40
C ALA A 727 -27.38 -6.49 -16.91
N ILE A 728 -26.77 -5.40 -17.39
CA ILE A 728 -26.41 -5.22 -18.80
C ILE A 728 -25.29 -6.19 -19.20
N GLN A 729 -24.24 -6.30 -18.39
CA GLN A 729 -23.16 -7.27 -18.62
C GLN A 729 -23.68 -8.71 -18.63
N ALA A 730 -24.62 -9.05 -17.74
CA ALA A 730 -25.28 -10.36 -17.74
C ALA A 730 -26.08 -10.64 -19.02
N SER A 731 -26.60 -9.59 -19.67
CA SER A 731 -27.31 -9.70 -20.94
C SER A 731 -26.41 -9.64 -22.19
N GLY A 732 -25.21 -9.07 -22.07
CA GLY A 732 -24.31 -8.76 -23.18
C GLY A 732 -23.14 -9.74 -23.38
N PHE A 733 -22.69 -10.40 -22.32
CA PHE A 733 -21.42 -11.15 -22.35
C PHE A 733 -21.48 -12.42 -23.21
N ASN A 734 -20.61 -12.48 -24.22
CA ASN A 734 -20.28 -13.65 -25.06
C ASN A 734 -21.39 -14.29 -25.90
N ASN A 735 -21.93 -13.54 -26.85
CA ASN A 735 -22.30 -14.16 -28.14
C ASN A 735 -21.71 -13.35 -29.29
N PHE A 736 -20.52 -13.77 -29.72
CA PHE A 736 -19.99 -13.51 -31.05
C PHE A 736 -21.10 -13.79 -32.06
N VAL A 737 -21.68 -12.72 -32.63
CA VAL A 737 -22.48 -12.74 -33.85
C VAL A 737 -23.71 -13.67 -33.78
N ARG A 738 -24.85 -13.20 -33.21
CA ARG A 738 -26.17 -13.20 -33.91
C ARG A 738 -27.47 -12.94 -33.14
N PHE A 739 -27.55 -12.95 -31.80
CA PHE A 739 -28.89 -12.95 -31.16
C PHE A 739 -29.21 -11.79 -30.20
N ALA A 740 -28.27 -10.90 -29.88
CA ALA A 740 -28.50 -9.76 -28.97
C ALA A 740 -29.35 -8.60 -29.58
N GLY A 741 -30.02 -8.82 -30.71
CA GLY A 741 -30.79 -7.79 -31.43
C GLY A 741 -32.20 -7.53 -30.89
N HIS A 742 -32.79 -8.42 -30.09
CA HIS A 742 -34.24 -8.36 -29.86
C HIS A 742 -34.71 -7.99 -28.45
N ASN A 743 -33.92 -8.16 -27.37
CA ASN A 743 -34.54 -8.21 -26.02
C ASN A 743 -34.16 -7.08 -25.02
N PHE A 744 -32.93 -6.52 -25.03
CA PHE A 744 -32.60 -5.28 -24.26
C PHE A 744 -32.55 -4.01 -25.14
N GLY A 745 -32.47 -4.21 -26.46
CA GLY A 745 -32.53 -3.14 -27.47
C GLY A 745 -33.69 -2.14 -27.33
N PRO A 746 -34.94 -2.56 -27.01
CA PRO A 746 -36.06 -1.60 -26.89
C PRO A 746 -35.99 -0.71 -25.63
N LEU A 747 -35.29 -1.14 -24.58
CA LEU A 747 -35.15 -0.40 -23.32
C LEU A 747 -33.94 0.55 -23.33
N LEU A 748 -32.96 0.30 -24.20
CA LEU A 748 -31.72 1.06 -24.30
C LEU A 748 -31.89 2.58 -24.48
N PRO A 749 -32.82 3.08 -25.34
CA PRO A 749 -33.06 4.51 -25.48
C PRO A 749 -33.56 5.15 -24.18
N GLN A 750 -34.51 4.50 -23.50
CA GLN A 750 -35.07 4.98 -22.25
C GLN A 750 -34.02 5.05 -21.13
N VAL A 751 -33.14 4.04 -21.06
CA VAL A 751 -32.00 4.01 -20.12
C VAL A 751 -31.07 5.19 -20.35
N LEU A 752 -30.57 5.35 -21.57
CA LEU A 752 -29.55 6.36 -21.88
C LEU A 752 -30.11 7.78 -21.80
N ASP A 753 -31.36 7.99 -22.21
CA ASP A 753 -32.05 9.27 -22.01
C ASP A 753 -32.21 9.61 -20.53
N SER A 754 -32.61 8.64 -19.69
CA SER A 754 -32.75 8.85 -18.25
C SER A 754 -31.41 9.14 -17.56
N ILE A 755 -30.37 8.37 -17.88
CA ILE A 755 -29.01 8.54 -17.32
C ILE A 755 -28.43 9.90 -17.71
N SER A 756 -28.51 10.26 -18.99
CA SER A 756 -27.97 11.53 -19.48
C SER A 756 -28.76 12.74 -18.97
N ALA A 757 -30.09 12.65 -18.86
CA ALA A 757 -30.90 13.70 -18.25
C ALA A 757 -30.64 13.85 -16.75
N ASN A 758 -30.45 12.74 -16.02
CA ASN A 758 -30.14 12.79 -14.59
C ASN A 758 -28.73 13.33 -14.31
N PHE A 759 -27.76 13.04 -15.17
CA PHE A 759 -26.44 13.64 -15.07
C PHE A 759 -26.46 15.17 -15.25
N LEU A 760 -27.33 15.69 -16.14
CA LEU A 760 -27.51 17.14 -16.30
C LEU A 760 -28.12 17.81 -15.04
N LYS A 761 -28.93 17.08 -14.26
CA LYS A 761 -29.50 17.55 -13.00
C LYS A 761 -28.52 17.41 -11.82
N PHE A 762 -27.76 16.32 -11.77
CA PHE A 762 -26.86 15.96 -10.67
C PHE A 762 -25.44 15.73 -11.20
N SER A 763 -24.77 16.84 -11.49
CA SER A 763 -23.51 16.83 -12.24
C SER A 763 -22.29 16.34 -11.45
N SER A 764 -22.44 16.07 -10.16
CA SER A 764 -21.45 15.44 -9.28
C SER A 764 -21.48 13.89 -9.31
N HIS A 765 -22.52 13.28 -9.90
CA HIS A 765 -22.70 11.83 -9.89
C HIS A 765 -22.03 11.17 -11.10
N GLU A 766 -20.75 10.82 -10.96
CA GLU A 766 -19.96 10.14 -12.01
C GLU A 766 -20.45 8.73 -12.39
N CYS A 767 -21.25 8.07 -11.54
CA CYS A 767 -21.74 6.71 -11.77
C CYS A 767 -22.55 6.58 -13.07
N TYR A 768 -23.21 7.66 -13.50
CA TYR A 768 -23.95 7.72 -14.77
C TYR A 768 -23.04 7.57 -15.99
N MET A 769 -21.87 8.24 -15.98
CA MET A 769 -20.88 8.12 -17.06
C MET A 769 -20.25 6.73 -17.08
N ARG A 770 -19.96 6.15 -15.90
CA ARG A 770 -19.41 4.79 -15.79
C ARG A 770 -20.40 3.75 -16.34
N THR A 771 -21.69 3.84 -16.01
CA THR A 771 -22.71 2.95 -16.57
C THR A 771 -22.87 3.14 -18.08
N ALA A 772 -22.90 4.38 -18.56
CA ALA A 772 -22.95 4.65 -20.00
C ALA A 772 -21.73 4.10 -20.75
N SER A 773 -20.56 4.05 -20.10
CA SER A 773 -19.35 3.44 -20.69
C SER A 773 -19.56 1.96 -20.97
N VAL A 774 -20.07 1.21 -19.99
CA VAL A 774 -20.35 -0.22 -20.17
C VAL A 774 -21.42 -0.46 -21.23
N ILE A 775 -22.43 0.41 -21.29
CA ILE A 775 -23.45 0.34 -22.34
C ILE A 775 -22.83 0.48 -23.74
N VAL A 776 -21.94 1.45 -23.92
CA VAL A 776 -21.23 1.68 -25.20
C VAL A 776 -20.26 0.54 -25.50
N GLU A 777 -19.64 -0.07 -24.48
CA GLU A 777 -18.76 -1.22 -24.65
C GLU A 777 -19.51 -2.42 -25.25
N GLU A 778 -20.69 -2.72 -24.72
CA GLU A 778 -21.50 -3.89 -25.11
C GLU A 778 -22.30 -3.66 -26.41
N PHE A 779 -22.85 -2.46 -26.62
CA PHE A 779 -23.76 -2.17 -27.74
C PHE A 779 -23.17 -1.24 -28.81
N GLY A 780 -21.97 -0.69 -28.61
CA GLY A 780 -21.36 0.31 -29.48
C GLY A 780 -21.13 -0.15 -30.93
N CYS A 781 -20.93 -1.45 -31.15
CA CYS A 781 -20.71 -2.02 -32.49
C CYS A 781 -21.95 -1.99 -33.39
N LYS A 782 -23.15 -1.70 -32.85
CA LYS A 782 -24.40 -1.69 -33.61
C LYS A 782 -24.68 -0.29 -34.16
N GLU A 783 -24.70 -0.18 -35.49
CA GLU A 783 -24.97 1.08 -36.21
C GLU A 783 -26.35 1.67 -35.89
N GLU A 784 -27.36 0.83 -35.60
CA GLU A 784 -28.73 1.24 -35.30
C GLU A 784 -28.86 2.20 -34.11
N TYR A 785 -27.96 2.08 -33.12
CA TYR A 785 -27.98 2.90 -31.90
C TYR A 785 -26.99 4.07 -31.95
N GLY A 786 -26.38 4.32 -33.12
CA GLY A 786 -25.30 5.28 -33.24
C GLY A 786 -25.67 6.73 -32.93
N SER A 787 -26.85 7.15 -33.38
CA SER A 787 -27.39 8.49 -33.09
C SER A 787 -27.65 8.70 -31.60
N LEU A 788 -28.05 7.64 -30.89
CA LEU A 788 -28.30 7.66 -29.45
C LEU A 788 -26.99 7.84 -28.67
N PHE A 789 -25.93 7.09 -29.01
CA PHE A 789 -24.62 7.26 -28.37
C PHE A 789 -24.01 8.63 -28.65
N MET A 790 -24.15 9.16 -29.86
CA MET A 790 -23.74 10.53 -30.19
C MET A 790 -24.45 11.57 -29.32
N SER A 791 -25.79 11.47 -29.21
CA SER A 791 -26.57 12.41 -28.39
C SER A 791 -26.21 12.32 -26.90
N THR A 792 -25.87 11.12 -26.42
CA THR A 792 -25.42 10.89 -25.05
C THR A 792 -24.05 11.52 -24.81
N PHE A 793 -23.10 11.33 -25.74
CA PHE A 793 -21.78 11.93 -25.64
C PHE A 793 -21.82 13.46 -25.73
N GLU A 794 -22.71 14.01 -26.56
CA GLU A 794 -22.98 15.44 -26.62
C GLU A 794 -23.51 15.97 -25.29
N ARG A 795 -24.52 15.32 -24.69
CA ARG A 795 -25.08 15.74 -23.39
C ARG A 795 -24.04 15.71 -22.27
N PHE A 796 -23.14 14.71 -22.24
CA PHE A 796 -22.07 14.65 -21.26
C PHE A 796 -21.00 15.73 -21.48
N THR A 797 -20.56 15.92 -22.73
CA THR A 797 -19.51 16.89 -23.07
C THR A 797 -19.98 18.33 -22.88
N CYS A 798 -21.24 18.62 -23.20
CA CYS A 798 -21.85 19.94 -23.03
C CYS A 798 -22.35 20.22 -21.60
N SER A 799 -22.18 19.26 -20.67
CA SER A 799 -22.59 19.46 -19.28
C SER A 799 -21.77 20.56 -18.58
N PRO A 800 -22.36 21.31 -17.62
CA PRO A 800 -21.66 22.39 -16.93
C PRO A 800 -20.42 21.91 -16.17
N SER A 801 -20.46 20.71 -15.56
CA SER A 801 -19.32 20.15 -14.82
C SER A 801 -18.15 19.79 -15.74
N VAL A 802 -18.39 19.13 -16.88
CA VAL A 802 -17.31 18.80 -17.82
C VAL A 802 -16.77 20.06 -18.50
N MET A 803 -17.64 21.02 -18.82
CA MET A 803 -17.22 22.31 -19.37
C MET A 803 -16.41 23.14 -18.37
N ALA A 804 -16.65 23.00 -17.06
CA ALA A 804 -15.90 23.67 -16.00
C ALA A 804 -14.46 23.15 -15.83
N LEU A 805 -14.10 21.98 -16.39
CA LEU A 805 -12.73 21.43 -16.37
C LEU A 805 -11.77 22.25 -17.26
N THR A 806 -11.48 23.49 -16.89
CA THR A 806 -10.64 24.44 -17.66
C THR A 806 -9.24 24.59 -17.09
N SER A 807 -8.99 24.12 -15.88
CA SER A 807 -7.70 24.22 -15.20
C SER A 807 -7.36 22.95 -14.43
N SER A 808 -6.07 22.72 -14.20
CA SER A 808 -5.55 21.59 -13.41
C SER A 808 -6.14 21.55 -12.00
N TYR A 809 -6.34 22.73 -11.38
CA TYR A 809 -6.89 22.85 -10.03
C TYR A 809 -8.32 22.30 -9.93
N ILE A 810 -9.17 22.56 -10.93
CA ILE A 810 -10.56 22.05 -10.94
C ILE A 810 -10.55 20.53 -11.16
N CYS A 811 -9.65 20.02 -12.00
CA CYS A 811 -9.45 18.57 -12.16
C CYS A 811 -9.00 17.88 -10.86
N ASP A 812 -8.24 18.57 -10.01
CA ASP A 812 -7.82 18.06 -8.71
C ASP A 812 -8.94 18.13 -7.65
N GLN A 813 -9.94 19.00 -7.82
CA GLN A 813 -11.13 19.04 -6.95
C GLN A 813 -12.12 17.90 -7.25
N GLU A 814 -12.25 17.49 -8.52
CA GLU A 814 -13.17 16.42 -8.94
C GLU A 814 -12.44 15.34 -9.79
N PRO A 815 -11.49 14.58 -9.22
CA PRO A 815 -10.68 13.61 -9.96
C PRO A 815 -11.49 12.42 -10.50
N ASP A 816 -12.52 12.02 -9.74
CA ASP A 816 -13.42 10.91 -10.06
C ASP A 816 -14.23 11.18 -11.34
N LEU A 817 -14.80 12.40 -11.45
CA LEU A 817 -15.51 12.85 -12.65
C LEU A 817 -14.61 12.86 -13.89
N VAL A 818 -13.37 13.34 -13.75
CA VAL A 818 -12.38 13.35 -14.83
C VAL A 818 -12.12 11.93 -15.31
N GLU A 819 -11.86 10.99 -14.39
CA GLU A 819 -11.59 9.60 -14.71
C GLU A 819 -12.79 8.93 -15.39
N ALA A 820 -14.01 9.15 -14.90
CA ALA A 820 -15.23 8.61 -15.49
C ALA A 820 -15.45 9.14 -16.92
N TYR A 821 -15.26 10.44 -17.16
CA TYR A 821 -15.41 11.06 -18.48
C TYR A 821 -14.36 10.55 -19.48
N THR A 822 -13.08 10.50 -19.10
CA THR A 822 -12.02 10.04 -19.99
C THR A 822 -12.09 8.55 -20.27
N ASN A 823 -12.54 7.75 -19.30
CA ASN A 823 -12.85 6.33 -19.51
C ASN A 823 -14.01 6.15 -20.50
N PHE A 824 -15.12 6.89 -20.33
CA PHE A 824 -16.25 6.89 -21.27
C PHE A 824 -15.81 7.23 -22.69
N ALA A 825 -15.06 8.33 -22.85
CA ALA A 825 -14.58 8.76 -24.15
C ALA A 825 -13.61 7.75 -24.79
N SER A 826 -12.80 7.05 -23.98
CA SER A 826 -11.93 5.97 -24.47
C SER A 826 -12.71 4.76 -24.95
N VAL A 827 -13.75 4.34 -24.23
CA VAL A 827 -14.62 3.23 -24.64
C VAL A 827 -15.40 3.60 -25.90
N TYR A 828 -15.94 4.81 -25.98
CA TYR A 828 -16.62 5.32 -27.18
C TYR A 828 -15.75 5.25 -28.43
N VAL A 829 -14.47 5.65 -28.33
CA VAL A 829 -13.51 5.55 -29.44
C VAL A 829 -13.21 4.11 -29.86
N ARG A 830 -13.18 3.17 -28.90
CA ARG A 830 -12.87 1.74 -29.18
C ARG A 830 -14.06 0.98 -29.75
N SER A 831 -15.26 1.27 -29.27
CA SER A 831 -16.43 0.42 -29.50
C SER A 831 -17.34 0.91 -30.63
N CYS A 832 -17.35 2.21 -30.95
CA CYS A 832 -18.23 2.74 -32.00
C CYS A 832 -17.67 2.53 -33.43
N PRO A 833 -18.52 2.24 -34.43
CA PRO A 833 -18.10 2.12 -35.82
C PRO A 833 -17.61 3.44 -36.40
N LYS A 834 -16.78 3.32 -37.44
CA LYS A 834 -16.06 4.41 -38.11
C LYS A 834 -16.99 5.56 -38.54
N GLU A 835 -18.17 5.27 -39.05
CA GLU A 835 -19.12 6.28 -39.56
C GLU A 835 -19.61 7.24 -38.46
N ILE A 836 -19.86 6.70 -37.25
CA ILE A 836 -20.30 7.47 -36.08
C ILE A 836 -19.15 8.33 -35.54
N LEU A 837 -17.93 7.79 -35.57
CA LEU A 837 -16.73 8.54 -35.18
C LEU A 837 -16.51 9.74 -36.11
N ALA A 838 -16.69 9.58 -37.43
CA ALA A 838 -16.62 10.70 -38.38
C ALA A 838 -17.64 11.80 -38.06
N ALA A 839 -18.86 11.43 -37.67
CA ALA A 839 -19.92 12.38 -37.31
C ALA A 839 -19.68 13.09 -35.96
N SER A 840 -18.84 12.52 -35.09
CA SER A 840 -18.55 13.02 -33.74
C SER A 840 -17.37 14.02 -33.67
N GLY A 841 -16.90 14.54 -34.81
CA GLY A 841 -15.70 15.38 -34.89
C GLY A 841 -15.72 16.60 -33.96
N SER A 842 -16.83 17.34 -33.91
CA SER A 842 -16.99 18.52 -33.03
C SER A 842 -16.92 18.18 -31.54
N LEU A 843 -17.31 16.97 -31.14
CA LEU A 843 -17.23 16.52 -29.75
C LEU A 843 -15.79 16.21 -29.35
N PHE A 844 -14.99 15.66 -30.28
CA PHE A 844 -13.56 15.42 -30.05
C PHE A 844 -12.75 16.72 -29.96
N GLU A 845 -13.13 17.75 -30.71
CA GLU A 845 -12.52 19.09 -30.62
C GLU A 845 -12.65 19.71 -29.22
N VAL A 846 -13.72 19.37 -28.47
CA VAL A 846 -13.89 19.82 -27.08
C VAL A 846 -13.27 18.84 -26.08
N SER A 847 -13.46 17.54 -26.28
CA SER A 847 -13.00 16.48 -25.36
C SER A 847 -11.47 16.39 -25.23
N LEU A 848 -10.74 16.46 -26.35
CA LEU A 848 -9.28 16.27 -26.33
C LEU A 848 -8.52 17.38 -25.58
N PRO A 849 -8.84 18.69 -25.77
CA PRO A 849 -8.24 19.74 -24.95
C PRO A 849 -8.52 19.56 -23.45
N LYS A 850 -9.72 19.09 -23.08
CA LYS A 850 -10.09 18.81 -21.69
C LYS A 850 -9.27 17.66 -21.09
N ALA A 851 -9.04 16.60 -21.87
CA ALA A 851 -8.12 15.52 -21.49
C ALA A 851 -6.66 16.00 -21.38
N GLY A 852 -6.25 16.93 -22.26
CA GLY A 852 -4.97 17.62 -22.17
C GLY A 852 -4.80 18.35 -20.84
N ILE A 853 -5.76 19.19 -20.44
CA ILE A 853 -5.71 19.91 -19.16
C ILE A 853 -5.68 18.91 -17.99
N SER A 854 -6.53 17.87 -18.04
CA SER A 854 -6.64 16.84 -17.00
C SER A 854 -5.35 16.04 -16.80
N CYS A 855 -4.47 15.95 -17.80
CA CYS A 855 -3.20 15.24 -17.68
C CYS A 855 -2.17 15.97 -16.78
N THR A 856 -2.40 17.27 -16.53
CA THR A 856 -1.57 18.12 -15.66
C THR A 856 -2.00 18.10 -14.19
N ALA A 857 -3.21 17.61 -13.88
CA ALA A 857 -3.75 17.46 -12.53
C ALA A 857 -2.79 16.68 -11.62
N LEU A 858 -2.65 17.03 -10.34
CA LEU A 858 -1.79 16.31 -9.39
C LEU A 858 -2.28 14.88 -9.11
N HIS A 859 -3.60 14.64 -9.15
CA HIS A 859 -4.17 13.32 -8.90
C HIS A 859 -3.71 12.29 -9.94
N ARG A 860 -3.10 11.19 -9.47
CA ARG A 860 -2.46 10.18 -10.34
C ARG A 860 -3.46 9.43 -11.23
N GLY A 861 -4.62 9.02 -10.69
CA GLY A 861 -5.63 8.25 -11.43
C GLY A 861 -6.20 9.03 -12.62
N ALA A 862 -6.72 10.23 -12.33
CA ALA A 862 -7.29 11.16 -13.30
C ALA A 862 -6.32 11.49 -14.44
N ALA A 863 -5.07 11.86 -14.11
CA ALA A 863 -4.06 12.19 -15.12
C ALA A 863 -3.71 10.99 -16.02
N LEU A 864 -3.60 9.78 -15.45
CA LEU A 864 -3.28 8.58 -16.22
C LEU A 864 -4.47 8.08 -17.06
N SER A 865 -5.70 8.27 -16.62
CA SER A 865 -6.92 7.98 -17.40
C SER A 865 -7.03 8.94 -18.60
N ALA A 866 -6.83 10.24 -18.39
CA ALA A 866 -6.81 11.23 -19.46
C ALA A 866 -5.72 10.94 -20.52
N MET A 867 -4.51 10.56 -20.10
CA MET A 867 -3.47 10.11 -21.03
C MET A 867 -3.83 8.79 -21.75
N SER A 868 -4.58 7.91 -21.09
CA SER A 868 -5.09 6.68 -21.73
C SER A 868 -6.07 6.98 -22.84
N TYR A 869 -6.98 7.95 -22.62
CA TYR A 869 -7.92 8.40 -23.64
C TYR A 869 -7.21 9.01 -24.85
N MET A 870 -6.24 9.90 -24.63
CA MET A 870 -5.44 10.47 -25.72
C MET A 870 -4.70 9.38 -26.52
N ASN A 871 -4.09 8.42 -25.82
CA ASN A 871 -3.41 7.28 -26.45
C ASN A 871 -4.37 6.43 -27.29
N CYS A 872 -5.57 6.18 -26.77
CA CYS A 872 -6.63 5.42 -27.43
C CYS A 872 -7.13 6.11 -28.71
N PHE A 873 -7.34 7.42 -28.67
CA PHE A 873 -7.73 8.21 -29.84
C PHE A 873 -6.65 8.20 -30.92
N LEU A 874 -5.38 8.36 -30.54
CA LEU A 874 -4.26 8.34 -31.46
C LEU A 874 -3.99 6.94 -32.03
N GLU A 875 -4.22 5.87 -31.26
CA GLU A 875 -4.17 4.49 -31.77
C GLU A 875 -5.20 4.21 -32.84
N MET A 876 -6.45 4.56 -32.58
CA MET A 876 -7.53 4.47 -33.57
C MET A 876 -7.18 5.28 -34.82
N SER A 877 -6.66 6.50 -34.63
CA SER A 877 -6.21 7.39 -35.72
C SER A 877 -5.14 6.74 -36.60
N ILE A 878 -4.13 6.12 -36.00
CA ILE A 878 -3.07 5.41 -36.74
C ILE A 878 -3.65 4.20 -37.47
N GLY A 879 -4.51 3.40 -36.82
CA GLY A 879 -5.15 2.24 -37.45
C GLY A 879 -5.97 2.61 -38.68
N VAL A 880 -6.81 3.64 -38.58
CA VAL A 880 -7.63 4.15 -39.69
C VAL A 880 -6.77 4.73 -40.83
N LEU A 881 -5.62 5.33 -40.51
CA LEU A 881 -4.69 5.78 -41.53
C LEU A 881 -3.97 4.60 -42.20
N VAL A 882 -3.54 3.57 -41.47
CA VAL A 882 -2.82 2.42 -42.05
C VAL A 882 -3.73 1.52 -42.90
N GLU A 883 -4.98 1.28 -42.49
CA GLU A 883 -5.93 0.40 -43.20
C GLU A 883 -6.42 0.90 -44.57
N ALA A 884 -6.02 2.10 -45.01
CA ALA A 884 -6.54 2.73 -46.22
C ALA A 884 -6.15 2.05 -47.56
N ASP A 885 -5.45 0.91 -47.53
CA ASP A 885 -5.11 0.14 -48.73
C ASP A 885 -6.28 -0.75 -49.23
N ALA A 886 -7.39 -0.88 -48.48
CA ALA A 886 -8.54 -1.69 -48.89
C ALA A 886 -9.91 -1.03 -48.63
N SER A 887 -10.55 -0.57 -49.71
CA SER A 887 -11.98 -0.19 -49.85
C SER A 887 -12.47 1.17 -49.31
N ILE A 888 -13.34 1.80 -50.12
CA ILE A 888 -13.84 3.18 -50.04
C ILE A 888 -15.14 3.19 -49.20
N PRO A 889 -15.03 3.40 -47.88
CA PRO A 889 -15.82 4.44 -47.17
C PRO A 889 -15.03 5.20 -46.08
N GLY A 890 -13.70 5.03 -45.99
CA GLY A 890 -12.86 5.55 -44.89
C GLY A 890 -12.41 7.02 -44.97
N ARG A 891 -12.76 7.79 -46.02
CA ARG A 891 -12.27 9.17 -46.19
C ARG A 891 -12.82 10.16 -45.14
N SER A 892 -14.07 10.02 -44.71
CA SER A 892 -14.69 10.96 -43.75
C SER A 892 -14.04 10.94 -42.36
N VAL A 893 -13.65 9.76 -41.87
CA VAL A 893 -12.98 9.61 -40.56
C VAL A 893 -11.54 10.14 -40.62
N GLN A 894 -10.83 9.87 -41.71
CA GLN A 894 -9.47 10.37 -41.91
C GLN A 894 -9.44 11.90 -41.93
N ASP A 895 -10.37 12.51 -42.66
CA ASP A 895 -10.56 13.95 -42.68
C ASP A 895 -10.88 14.53 -41.30
N MET A 896 -11.73 13.86 -40.52
CA MET A 896 -12.07 14.27 -39.15
C MET A 896 -10.84 14.21 -38.23
N VAL A 897 -10.13 13.08 -38.21
CA VAL A 897 -8.93 12.86 -37.37
C VAL A 897 -7.86 13.91 -37.66
N MET A 898 -7.59 14.17 -38.94
CA MET A 898 -6.58 15.15 -39.34
C MET A 898 -6.97 16.59 -38.95
N ARG A 899 -8.26 16.94 -39.05
CA ARG A 899 -8.77 18.25 -38.60
C ARG A 899 -8.65 18.41 -37.09
N VAL A 900 -9.12 17.42 -36.32
CA VAL A 900 -9.11 17.44 -34.86
C VAL A 900 -7.68 17.57 -34.30
N ILE A 901 -6.73 16.80 -34.85
CA ILE A 901 -5.32 16.85 -34.43
C ILE A 901 -4.68 18.18 -34.80
N SER A 902 -5.01 18.76 -35.97
CA SER A 902 -4.50 20.07 -36.38
C SER A 902 -4.93 21.18 -35.41
N ILE A 903 -6.18 21.12 -34.93
CA ILE A 903 -6.75 22.10 -33.98
C ILE A 903 -6.22 21.89 -32.55
N CYS A 904 -6.17 20.64 -32.08
CA CYS A 904 -5.86 20.34 -30.68
C CYS A 904 -4.36 20.12 -30.41
N GLY A 905 -3.55 19.83 -31.44
CA GLY A 905 -2.18 19.34 -31.30
C GLY A 905 -1.25 20.24 -30.49
N GLU A 906 -1.32 21.56 -30.69
CA GLU A 906 -0.50 22.53 -29.95
C GLU A 906 -0.79 22.49 -28.44
N GLY A 907 -2.07 22.55 -28.07
CA GLY A 907 -2.51 22.50 -26.67
C GLY A 907 -2.19 21.16 -26.00
N LEU A 908 -2.31 20.05 -26.74
CA LEU A 908 -1.96 18.72 -26.24
C LEU A 908 -0.47 18.62 -25.90
N ILE A 909 0.41 19.09 -26.78
CA ILE A 909 1.87 19.05 -26.55
C ILE A 909 2.27 19.97 -25.41
N SER A 910 1.69 21.17 -25.33
CA SER A 910 1.90 22.07 -24.20
C SER A 910 1.54 21.38 -22.88
N ASN A 911 0.34 20.81 -22.77
CA ASN A 911 -0.10 20.11 -21.58
C ASN A 911 0.74 18.87 -21.23
N LEU A 912 1.22 18.12 -22.24
CA LEU A 912 2.12 16.98 -22.00
C LEU A 912 3.47 17.41 -21.44
N VAL A 913 4.01 18.54 -21.89
CA VAL A 913 5.24 19.13 -21.34
C VAL A 913 5.01 19.58 -19.90
N TYR A 914 3.90 20.27 -19.61
CA TYR A 914 3.50 20.63 -18.25
C TYR A 914 3.32 19.40 -17.34
N ALA A 915 2.77 18.30 -17.85
CA ALA A 915 2.58 17.07 -17.09
C ALA A 915 3.90 16.35 -16.72
N LEU A 916 5.02 16.69 -17.38
CA LEU A 916 6.36 16.19 -17.07
C LEU A 916 7.08 17.03 -16.00
N LEU A 917 6.44 18.08 -15.48
CA LEU A 917 6.95 18.92 -14.41
C LEU A 917 6.26 18.56 -13.07
N GLY A 918 7.00 18.70 -11.96
CA GLY A 918 6.47 18.49 -10.59
C GLY A 918 6.62 17.07 -10.02
N VAL A 919 6.05 16.87 -8.83
CA VAL A 919 6.33 15.72 -7.91
C VAL A 919 5.90 14.35 -8.48
N SER A 920 4.88 14.32 -9.35
CA SER A 920 4.30 13.09 -9.92
C SER A 920 4.77 12.75 -11.34
N ALA A 921 5.68 13.53 -11.92
CA ALA A 921 6.13 13.43 -13.31
C ALA A 921 6.62 12.03 -13.72
N MET A 922 7.31 11.31 -12.83
CA MET A 922 7.88 9.99 -13.13
C MET A 922 6.84 8.91 -13.47
N SER A 923 5.64 9.01 -12.89
CA SER A 923 4.53 8.09 -13.20
C SER A 923 3.98 8.29 -14.62
N ARG A 924 4.17 9.48 -15.20
CA ARG A 924 3.58 9.93 -16.47
C ARG A 924 4.53 9.76 -17.66
N VAL A 925 5.84 9.74 -17.43
CA VAL A 925 6.89 9.62 -18.46
C VAL A 925 6.58 8.52 -19.49
N HIS A 926 6.11 7.35 -19.05
CA HIS A 926 5.83 6.26 -19.98
C HIS A 926 4.69 6.59 -20.94
N LYS A 927 3.56 7.11 -20.45
CA LYS A 927 2.40 7.45 -21.28
C LYS A 927 2.68 8.67 -22.16
N CYS A 928 3.37 9.70 -21.64
CA CYS A 928 3.81 10.84 -22.46
C CYS A 928 4.71 10.41 -23.62
N ALA A 929 5.64 9.49 -23.38
CA ALA A 929 6.51 8.95 -24.43
C ALA A 929 5.71 8.21 -25.51
N THR A 930 4.70 7.42 -25.12
CA THR A 930 3.84 6.70 -26.08
C THR A 930 3.00 7.65 -26.92
N ILE A 931 2.45 8.72 -26.32
CA ILE A 931 1.67 9.74 -27.05
C ILE A 931 2.54 10.50 -28.04
N LEU A 932 3.76 10.90 -27.64
CA LEU A 932 4.73 11.55 -28.55
C LEU A 932 5.17 10.61 -29.68
N GLN A 933 5.39 9.32 -29.39
CA GLN A 933 5.66 8.30 -30.41
C GLN A 933 4.52 8.17 -31.42
N GLN A 934 3.26 8.22 -30.95
CA GLN A 934 2.07 8.14 -31.80
C GLN A 934 1.90 9.37 -32.69
N LEU A 935 2.07 10.57 -32.13
CA LEU A 935 2.05 11.81 -32.91
C LEU A 935 3.15 11.80 -33.98
N GLY A 936 4.35 11.32 -33.66
CA GLY A 936 5.43 11.14 -34.65
C GLY A 936 5.07 10.14 -35.75
N ALA A 937 4.45 9.01 -35.41
CA ALA A 937 3.98 8.02 -36.39
C ALA A 937 2.92 8.63 -37.33
N MET A 938 1.97 9.40 -36.78
CA MET A 938 0.97 10.13 -37.56
C MET A 938 1.61 11.13 -38.54
N CYS A 939 2.59 11.94 -38.09
CA CYS A 939 3.34 12.86 -38.95
C CYS A 939 4.07 12.14 -40.10
N SER A 940 4.62 10.96 -39.83
CA SER A 940 5.29 10.18 -40.88
C SER A 940 4.32 9.53 -41.89
N LEU A 941 3.09 9.20 -41.46
CA LEU A 941 2.04 8.67 -42.33
C LEU A 941 1.37 9.77 -43.17
N SER A 942 1.19 10.97 -42.60
CA SER A 942 0.60 12.12 -43.32
C SER A 942 1.51 12.63 -44.43
N GLU A 943 2.84 12.63 -44.23
CA GLU A 943 3.82 13.05 -45.24
C GLU A 943 3.95 12.07 -46.41
N ARG A 944 3.65 10.78 -46.19
CA ARG A 944 3.57 9.75 -47.23
C ARG A 944 2.32 9.87 -48.10
N ARG A 945 1.34 10.71 -47.72
CA ARG A 945 0.04 10.89 -48.40
C ARG A 945 -0.19 12.35 -48.84
N GLU A 946 -1.34 12.63 -49.47
CA GLU A 946 -1.74 13.97 -49.96
C GLU A 946 -1.97 15.04 -48.85
N TRP A 947 -1.74 14.69 -47.58
CA TRP A 947 -2.06 15.49 -46.38
C TRP A 947 -0.93 16.39 -45.88
N LYS A 948 0.06 16.70 -46.74
CA LYS A 948 1.24 17.53 -46.42
C LYS A 948 0.94 18.95 -45.93
N GLY A 949 -0.32 19.40 -45.95
CA GLY A 949 -0.73 20.73 -45.48
C GLY A 949 -1.27 20.78 -44.04
N VAL A 950 -1.60 19.64 -43.40
CA VAL A 950 -2.45 19.64 -42.18
C VAL A 950 -1.72 19.20 -40.91
N VAL A 951 -0.86 18.17 -40.96
CA VAL A 951 0.00 17.72 -39.85
C VAL A 951 1.34 17.25 -40.43
N CYS A 952 2.44 17.94 -40.09
CA CYS A 952 3.80 17.65 -40.61
C CYS A 952 4.83 17.68 -39.48
N TRP A 953 6.03 17.13 -39.72
CA TRP A 953 7.14 17.22 -38.74
C TRP A 953 7.48 18.68 -38.37
N GLU A 954 7.34 19.62 -39.31
CA GLU A 954 7.54 21.05 -39.06
C GLU A 954 6.51 21.63 -38.07
N MET A 955 5.26 21.16 -38.10
CA MET A 955 4.23 21.60 -37.15
C MET A 955 4.48 21.02 -35.76
N LEU A 956 4.84 19.74 -35.67
CA LEU A 956 5.21 19.10 -34.39
C LEU A 956 6.40 19.82 -33.73
N GLN A 957 7.40 20.21 -34.54
CA GLN A 957 8.54 20.98 -34.08
C GLN A 957 8.12 22.37 -33.57
N ARG A 958 7.24 23.08 -34.29
CA ARG A 958 6.70 24.38 -33.86
C ARG A 958 5.90 24.27 -32.56
N TRP A 959 5.08 23.23 -32.41
CA TRP A 959 4.31 22.98 -31.19
C TRP A 959 5.21 22.72 -29.98
N LEU A 960 6.29 21.95 -30.15
CA LEU A 960 7.29 21.73 -29.09
C LEU A 960 8.04 23.01 -28.70
N TYR A 961 8.41 23.84 -29.68
CA TYR A 961 8.99 25.15 -29.41
C TYR A 961 8.02 26.06 -28.65
N SER A 962 6.76 26.15 -29.09
CA SER A 962 5.70 26.93 -28.43
C SER A 962 5.48 26.46 -26.99
N ALA A 963 5.41 25.15 -26.77
CA ALA A 963 5.23 24.54 -25.45
C ALA A 963 6.38 24.85 -24.48
N LEU A 964 7.64 24.82 -24.95
CA LEU A 964 8.79 25.09 -24.10
C LEU A 964 9.03 26.58 -23.85
N HIS A 965 8.68 27.45 -24.81
CA HIS A 965 8.76 28.91 -24.63
C HIS A 965 7.66 29.47 -23.73
N THR A 966 6.54 28.77 -23.57
CA THR A 966 5.43 29.18 -22.69
C THR A 966 5.66 28.81 -21.22
N LEU A 967 6.71 28.05 -20.91
CA LEU A 967 7.09 27.73 -19.53
C LEU A 967 7.69 28.96 -18.81
N PRO A 968 7.39 29.18 -17.51
CA PRO A 968 8.03 30.24 -16.73
C PRO A 968 9.55 30.08 -16.73
N GLY A 969 10.30 31.18 -16.85
CA GLY A 969 11.77 31.18 -16.95
C GLY A 969 12.52 30.61 -15.75
N GLU A 970 11.81 30.28 -14.66
CA GLU A 970 12.32 29.61 -13.47
C GLU A 970 12.51 28.10 -13.69
N TYR A 971 11.81 27.50 -14.66
CA TYR A 971 11.84 26.06 -14.94
C TYR A 971 12.91 25.63 -15.96
N LEU A 972 13.52 26.55 -16.71
CA LEU A 972 14.46 26.19 -17.80
C LEU A 972 15.71 27.05 -17.74
N LYS A 973 16.89 26.44 -17.93
CA LYS A 973 18.15 27.17 -18.06
C LYS A 973 18.22 27.90 -19.40
N ALA A 974 18.88 29.06 -19.43
CA ALA A 974 19.09 29.80 -20.69
C ALA A 974 19.80 28.93 -21.74
N GLY A 975 19.18 28.77 -22.92
CA GLY A 975 19.69 27.93 -24.02
C GLY A 975 19.31 26.45 -23.96
N GLU A 976 18.59 25.99 -22.92
CA GLU A 976 18.17 24.59 -22.79
C GLU A 976 17.11 24.19 -23.83
N VAL A 977 16.21 25.12 -24.20
CA VAL A 977 15.15 24.91 -25.20
C VAL A 977 15.71 24.57 -26.59
N GLU A 978 16.77 25.28 -27.00
CA GLU A 978 17.40 25.10 -28.32
C GLU A 978 18.13 23.75 -28.45
N CYS A 979 18.52 23.14 -27.33
CA CYS A 979 19.15 21.82 -27.28
C CYS A 979 18.13 20.68 -27.10
N LEU A 980 17.07 20.90 -26.31
CA LEU A 980 16.06 19.88 -26.02
C LEU A 980 15.21 19.54 -27.25
N VAL A 981 14.71 20.53 -27.99
CA VAL A 981 13.80 20.29 -29.13
C VAL A 981 14.42 19.42 -30.23
N PRO A 982 15.65 19.69 -30.72
CA PRO A 982 16.28 18.83 -31.72
C PRO A 982 16.54 17.41 -31.24
N ASN A 983 16.87 17.24 -29.95
CA ASN A 983 17.14 15.92 -29.36
C ASN A 983 15.84 15.12 -29.18
N TRP A 984 14.76 15.75 -28.73
CA TRP A 984 13.46 15.12 -28.62
C TRP A 984 12.90 14.76 -30.00
N MET A 985 13.04 15.63 -31.00
CA MET A 985 12.61 15.33 -32.37
C MET A 985 13.34 14.12 -32.97
N LYS A 986 14.66 14.00 -32.76
CA LYS A 986 15.42 12.80 -33.17
C LYS A 986 14.93 11.54 -32.45
N GLY A 987 14.65 11.65 -31.15
CA GLY A 987 14.10 10.55 -30.35
C GLY A 987 12.70 10.13 -30.80
N VAL A 988 11.82 11.10 -31.10
CA VAL A 988 10.46 10.85 -31.59
C VAL A 988 10.47 10.26 -32.99
N ALA A 989 11.32 10.74 -33.91
CA ALA A 989 11.46 10.17 -35.24
C ALA A 989 11.93 8.71 -35.21
N ALA A 990 12.93 8.40 -34.38
CA ALA A 990 13.41 7.03 -34.18
C ALA A 990 12.36 6.12 -33.51
N ALA A 991 11.57 6.65 -32.57
CA ALA A 991 10.48 5.91 -31.96
C ALA A 991 9.30 5.69 -32.93
N ALA A 992 9.02 6.66 -33.80
CA ALA A 992 7.97 6.58 -34.82
C ALA A 992 8.28 5.51 -35.88
N SER A 993 9.53 5.44 -36.35
CA SER A 993 9.96 4.37 -37.29
C SER A 993 9.85 2.99 -36.66
N ASP A 994 10.29 2.83 -35.41
CA ASP A 994 10.19 1.55 -34.68
C ASP A 994 8.74 1.04 -34.56
N ARG A 995 7.76 1.95 -34.51
CA ARG A 995 6.32 1.61 -34.41
C ARG A 995 5.72 1.20 -35.76
N LEU A 996 6.18 1.78 -36.86
CA LEU A 996 5.70 1.44 -38.20
C LEU A 996 6.32 0.14 -38.73
N ASP A 997 7.52 -0.23 -38.26
CA ASP A 997 8.24 -1.43 -38.68
C ASP A 997 7.86 -2.70 -37.88
N MET A 998 7.30 -2.55 -36.67
CA MET A 998 6.84 -3.66 -35.83
C MET A 998 5.33 -3.84 -35.98
N GLU A 999 4.84 -5.09 -36.10
CA GLU A 999 3.40 -5.39 -36.04
C GLU A 999 2.75 -4.68 -34.83
N MET A 1000 1.55 -4.13 -35.08
CA MET A 1000 0.79 -3.07 -34.36
C MET A 1000 0.76 -3.06 -32.82
N ASN A 1001 1.31 -4.06 -32.12
CA ASN A 1001 1.08 -4.31 -30.69
C ASN A 1001 2.30 -4.13 -29.77
N SER A 1002 3.39 -3.49 -30.21
CA SER A 1002 4.60 -3.31 -29.37
C SER A 1002 4.97 -1.86 -29.05
N HIS A 1003 4.18 -1.21 -28.19
CA HIS A 1003 4.53 0.12 -27.68
C HIS A 1003 5.91 0.11 -26.99
N MET A 1004 6.77 1.07 -27.36
CA MET A 1004 8.03 1.37 -26.66
C MET A 1004 9.06 0.22 -26.53
N ARG A 1005 8.92 -0.91 -27.25
CA ARG A 1005 9.86 -2.05 -27.20
C ARG A 1005 11.12 -1.85 -28.07
N GLY A 1006 11.05 -0.98 -29.06
CA GLY A 1006 12.16 -0.64 -29.96
C GLY A 1006 13.32 0.12 -29.31
N LYS A 1007 14.45 0.24 -30.02
CA LYS A 1007 15.64 0.97 -29.54
C LYS A 1007 15.38 2.48 -29.47
N GLY A 1008 14.63 3.04 -30.42
CA GLY A 1008 14.17 4.42 -30.46
C GLY A 1008 13.15 4.74 -29.36
N GLY A 1009 12.19 3.84 -29.12
CA GLY A 1009 11.25 4.00 -28.00
C GLY A 1009 11.94 4.05 -26.62
N ARG A 1010 12.91 3.15 -26.38
CA ARG A 1010 13.73 3.19 -25.15
C ARG A 1010 14.59 4.45 -25.05
N HIS A 1011 15.04 5.00 -26.17
CA HIS A 1011 15.81 6.25 -26.19
C HIS A 1011 14.93 7.46 -25.83
N LEU A 1012 13.73 7.59 -26.45
CA LEU A 1012 12.77 8.64 -26.12
C LEU A 1012 12.36 8.61 -24.64
N LYS A 1013 12.11 7.42 -24.08
CA LYS A 1013 11.77 7.26 -22.66
C LYS A 1013 12.88 7.73 -21.72
N ARG A 1014 14.15 7.51 -22.09
CA ARG A 1014 15.31 8.00 -21.31
C ARG A 1014 15.38 9.52 -21.36
N LEU A 1015 15.26 10.13 -22.54
CA LEU A 1015 15.28 11.58 -22.70
C LEU A 1015 14.21 12.28 -21.85
N LEU A 1016 12.97 11.76 -21.86
CA LEU A 1016 11.88 12.33 -21.06
C LEU A 1016 12.03 12.08 -19.56
N ARG A 1017 12.65 10.95 -19.18
CA ARG A 1017 12.98 10.64 -17.78
C ARG A 1017 14.06 11.58 -17.25
N ASP A 1018 15.10 11.82 -18.04
CA ASP A 1018 16.20 12.71 -17.67
C ASP A 1018 15.69 14.15 -17.50
N PHE A 1019 14.79 14.59 -18.40
CA PHE A 1019 14.08 15.86 -18.24
C PHE A 1019 13.23 15.91 -16.96
N ALA A 1020 12.37 14.92 -16.72
CA ALA A 1020 11.52 14.88 -15.53
C ALA A 1020 12.33 14.82 -14.21
N ASN A 1021 13.47 14.12 -14.20
CA ASN A 1021 14.36 14.04 -13.04
C ASN A 1021 15.05 15.38 -12.73
N ASN A 1022 15.49 16.10 -13.77
CA ASN A 1022 16.14 17.39 -13.61
C ASN A 1022 15.18 18.47 -13.09
N HIS A 1023 13.89 18.34 -13.40
CA HIS A 1023 12.85 19.35 -13.11
C HIS A 1023 11.88 18.95 -11.98
N ARG A 1024 12.22 17.91 -11.19
CA ARG A 1024 11.37 17.36 -10.11
C ARG A 1024 11.26 18.27 -8.88
N ASN A 1025 12.26 19.12 -8.63
CA ASN A 1025 12.43 19.86 -7.37
C ASN A 1025 12.28 21.39 -7.51
N LEU A 1026 11.80 21.88 -8.66
CA LEU A 1026 11.69 23.33 -8.95
C LEU A 1026 10.39 23.96 -8.45
N THR A 1027 9.47 23.21 -7.87
CA THR A 1027 8.28 23.75 -7.22
C THR A 1027 8.59 24.10 -5.76
N SER A 1028 9.19 25.27 -5.55
CA SER A 1028 9.10 26.02 -4.28
C SER A 1028 8.24 27.25 -4.49
#